data_AF-W0V0B0-F1
#
_entry.id   AF-W0V0B0-F1
#
_cell.length_a   1.000
_cell.length_b   1.000
_cell.length_c   1.000
_cell.angle_alpha   90.00
_cell.angle_beta   90.00
_cell.angle_gamma   90.00
#
_symmetry.space_group_name_H-M   'P 1'
#
loop_
_entity.id
_entity.type
_entity.pdbx_description
1 polymer ?
#
loop_
_entity_poly.entity_id
_entity_poly.type
_entity_poly.pdbx_seq_one_letter_code
_entity_poly.pdbx_strand_id
1 'polypeptide(L)'
;MATVSTLQSLIGGRWLGAQAAVPLHSALDNRLIYHTHGERIDFDEAVTYARKTGVPGLMALDFQQRAARLKALALYLVERKEELYAISHLTGATRADSWVDIEGGSGTLFAYASMGSNELPSSNVLHEGPAIALGKKGGFAGTHILVPRGGLAVHINAFNFPVWGLLEKFAPSFLAAMPCIAKPASATSYLTEALVRMMHASGLLPEGSLQLVIGGTGDLLDRLNGQDVVTFTGSAATAARLRTNRNLIAQSVPFNGEADSLNCAILAPDVSPDDIEFDLFVKEVVREMTGKAGQKCTAIRRIIVPEQLLDAVGTRLRERLAKVVVGDPAIDGVRMGALASKEQQSDVAERLALLSRGNQIVFGAADGFQPLGDGAADGSFFAPTLLMCRDGHRNDAVHDVEAFGPVSTMMPYSDLDEALALAARGKGSLVSTLVTRDPKIAARAVPAAAAMHGRVLILEREASVDSTGHGSPLPQLKHGGPGRAGGGEELGGVRAVRHYLQRAAIQGSPTMLAAVTGEYVRGAAVNESPIHPFRKHFEDLQTGDSLLTHRRTVSEADIVAFGGISGDFFYMHFDEIAAKESQFGKRIAHGYFVLSAAAGLFVSPGVGPVLANYGLDNLRFVAPVGIGDTIRARLTCKRKVDRNRKDIFGIGQGVVAWDVQVTNQNDELVASYDILTLVSKRE
;
A
#
# COMPACT_ATOMS: atom_id res chain seq x y z
N MET A 1 -31.46 -24.28 25.45
CA MET A 1 -31.04 -23.14 24.61
C MET A 1 -29.57 -22.92 24.89
N ALA A 2 -28.70 -23.03 23.88
CA ALA A 2 -27.30 -22.67 24.07
C ALA A 2 -27.22 -21.20 24.49
N THR A 3 -26.45 -20.88 25.53
CA THR A 3 -26.23 -19.51 25.97
C THR A 3 -25.52 -18.73 24.86
N VAL A 4 -26.19 -17.70 24.32
CA VAL A 4 -25.62 -16.78 23.33
C VAL A 4 -24.35 -16.13 23.92
N SER A 5 -23.24 -16.20 23.19
CA SER A 5 -21.94 -15.72 23.69
C SER A 5 -21.87 -14.19 23.75
N THR A 6 -21.12 -13.67 24.71
CA THR A 6 -20.80 -12.24 24.84
C THR A 6 -19.38 -12.00 24.32
N LEU A 7 -19.22 -11.11 23.35
CA LEU A 7 -17.93 -10.72 22.81
C LEU A 7 -17.09 -9.99 23.86
N GLN A 8 -15.78 -10.10 23.75
CA GLN A 8 -14.84 -9.56 24.73
C GLN A 8 -13.86 -8.56 24.09
N SER A 9 -13.49 -7.53 24.84
CA SER A 9 -12.35 -6.66 24.53
C SER A 9 -11.05 -7.26 25.04
N LEU A 10 -9.93 -7.01 24.35
CA LEU A 10 -8.58 -7.36 24.80
C LEU A 10 -7.88 -6.08 25.26
N ILE A 11 -7.77 -5.88 26.58
CA ILE A 11 -7.22 -4.66 27.19
C ILE A 11 -6.18 -5.07 28.22
N GLY A 12 -5.00 -4.45 28.25
CA GLY A 12 -3.97 -4.78 29.24
C GLY A 12 -3.50 -6.25 29.20
N GLY A 13 -3.62 -6.92 28.04
CA GLY A 13 -3.28 -8.33 27.88
C GLY A 13 -4.34 -9.31 28.42
N ARG A 14 -5.52 -8.83 28.83
CA ARG A 14 -6.61 -9.65 29.39
C ARG A 14 -7.91 -9.45 28.61
N TRP A 15 -8.70 -10.52 28.53
CA TRP A 15 -10.03 -10.51 27.91
C TRP A 15 -11.09 -10.02 28.91
N LEU A 16 -11.80 -8.96 28.55
CA LEU A 16 -12.84 -8.29 29.34
C LEU A 16 -14.18 -8.41 28.62
N GLY A 17 -15.21 -8.93 29.31
CA GLY A 17 -16.57 -9.02 28.76
C GLY A 17 -17.31 -10.26 29.28
N ALA A 18 -18.11 -10.08 30.32
CA ALA A 18 -18.97 -11.09 30.93
C ALA A 18 -20.43 -10.64 30.96
N GLN A 19 -20.70 -9.32 31.04
CA GLN A 19 -22.04 -8.76 31.00
C GLN A 19 -22.48 -8.49 29.57
N ALA A 20 -23.49 -9.22 29.09
CA ALA A 20 -24.13 -8.95 27.80
C ALA A 20 -24.71 -7.52 27.74
N ALA A 21 -24.54 -6.86 26.59
CA ALA A 21 -25.09 -5.54 26.30
C ALA A 21 -25.87 -5.53 24.97
N VAL A 22 -25.32 -4.96 23.90
CA VAL A 22 -26.05 -4.77 22.63
C VAL A 22 -26.14 -6.09 21.87
N PRO A 23 -27.34 -6.56 21.48
CA PRO A 23 -27.48 -7.77 20.69
C PRO A 23 -26.94 -7.58 19.28
N LEU A 24 -26.25 -8.59 18.76
CA LEU A 24 -25.74 -8.68 17.40
C LEU A 24 -26.47 -9.80 16.69
N HIS A 25 -26.99 -9.52 15.50
CA HIS A 25 -27.83 -10.44 14.75
C HIS A 25 -27.12 -10.93 13.48
N SER A 26 -27.49 -12.14 13.07
CA SER A 26 -27.15 -12.69 11.76
C SER A 26 -27.79 -11.86 10.66
N ALA A 27 -27.02 -11.55 9.62
CA ALA A 27 -27.52 -10.82 8.46
C ALA A 27 -28.46 -11.66 7.56
N LEU A 28 -28.50 -12.99 7.74
CA LEU A 28 -29.23 -13.91 6.88
C LEU A 28 -30.70 -14.08 7.28
N ASP A 29 -30.97 -14.09 8.59
CA ASP A 29 -32.26 -14.48 9.19
C ASP A 29 -32.60 -13.65 10.43
N ASN A 30 -31.80 -12.63 10.76
CA ASN A 30 -31.94 -11.76 11.92
C ASN A 30 -31.95 -12.50 13.28
N ARG A 31 -31.45 -13.74 13.34
CA ARG A 31 -31.31 -14.45 14.62
C ARG A 31 -30.23 -13.80 15.48
N LEU A 32 -30.43 -13.78 16.79
CA LEU A 32 -29.42 -13.34 17.75
C LEU A 32 -28.22 -14.30 17.75
N ILE A 33 -27.01 -13.78 17.48
CA ILE A 33 -25.77 -14.57 17.40
C ILE A 33 -24.80 -14.27 18.55
N TYR A 34 -24.69 -13.02 18.96
CA TYR A 34 -23.77 -12.55 20.01
C TYR A 34 -24.36 -11.36 20.74
N HIS A 35 -23.75 -10.98 21.86
CA HIS A 35 -23.87 -9.63 22.41
C HIS A 35 -22.50 -8.94 22.39
N THR A 36 -22.48 -7.61 22.27
CA THR A 36 -21.36 -6.84 22.82
C THR A 36 -21.36 -6.96 24.35
N HIS A 37 -20.32 -6.46 25.00
CA HIS A 37 -20.25 -6.44 26.45
C HIS A 37 -20.55 -5.05 27.04
N GLY A 38 -20.97 -5.00 28.32
CA GLY A 38 -21.43 -3.79 29.01
C GLY A 38 -20.39 -3.14 29.92
N GLU A 39 -19.27 -3.82 30.17
CA GLU A 39 -18.21 -3.33 31.04
C GLU A 39 -17.58 -2.05 30.48
N ARG A 40 -17.34 -1.10 31.39
CA ARG A 40 -16.55 0.10 31.08
C ARG A 40 -15.09 -0.29 30.90
N ILE A 41 -14.54 0.03 29.74
CA ILE A 41 -13.11 -0.11 29.46
C ILE A 41 -12.35 1.02 30.15
N ASP A 42 -11.25 0.66 30.83
CA ASP A 42 -10.26 1.61 31.30
C ASP A 42 -9.28 1.92 30.16
N PHE A 43 -9.54 3.02 29.45
CA PHE A 43 -8.65 3.45 28.37
C PHE A 43 -7.34 4.04 28.87
N ASP A 44 -7.21 4.39 30.15
CA ASP A 44 -5.91 4.74 30.73
C ASP A 44 -4.99 3.53 30.80
N GLU A 45 -5.53 2.40 31.28
CA GLU A 45 -4.85 1.11 31.28
C GLU A 45 -4.45 0.72 29.85
N ALA A 46 -5.38 0.81 28.90
CA ALA A 46 -5.13 0.43 27.51
C ALA A 46 -3.97 1.23 26.89
N VAL A 47 -4.01 2.57 27.03
CA VAL A 47 -2.98 3.47 26.50
C VAL A 47 -1.65 3.29 27.23
N THR A 48 -1.69 3.16 28.56
CA THR A 48 -0.49 2.94 29.39
C THR A 48 0.19 1.62 29.03
N TYR A 49 -0.57 0.54 28.85
CA TYR A 49 -0.04 -0.77 28.49
C TYR A 49 0.60 -0.77 27.09
N ALA A 50 -0.05 -0.13 26.12
CA ALA A 50 0.53 0.06 24.79
C ALA A 50 1.89 0.79 24.86
N ARG A 51 1.98 1.89 25.64
CA ARG A 51 3.21 2.70 25.73
C ARG A 51 4.30 2.05 26.58
N LYS A 52 3.96 1.46 27.73
CA LYS A 52 4.95 0.91 28.68
C LYS A 52 5.37 -0.51 28.37
N THR A 53 4.56 -1.27 27.64
CA THR A 53 4.85 -2.68 27.28
C THR A 53 4.99 -2.83 25.77
N GLY A 54 4.00 -2.38 25.01
CA GLY A 54 3.95 -2.53 23.55
C GLY A 54 5.10 -1.83 22.83
N VAL A 55 5.35 -0.55 23.12
CA VAL A 55 6.44 0.22 22.49
C VAL A 55 7.81 -0.40 22.78
N PRO A 56 8.24 -0.66 24.04
CA PRO A 56 9.51 -1.33 24.29
C PRO A 56 9.62 -2.71 23.62
N GLY A 57 8.56 -3.52 23.66
CA GLY A 57 8.54 -4.84 23.03
C GLY A 57 8.72 -4.80 21.51
N LEU A 58 8.13 -3.80 20.84
CA LEU A 58 8.29 -3.59 19.40
C LEU A 58 9.63 -2.97 19.02
N MET A 59 10.15 -2.07 19.86
CA MET A 59 11.45 -1.41 19.69
C MET A 59 12.64 -2.34 19.94
N ALA A 60 12.45 -3.42 20.69
CA ALA A 60 13.44 -4.49 20.85
C ALA A 60 13.63 -5.32 19.58
N LEU A 61 12.71 -5.19 18.62
CA LEU A 61 12.82 -5.77 17.29
C LEU A 61 13.26 -4.70 16.28
N ASP A 62 13.91 -5.10 15.19
CA ASP A 62 14.12 -4.24 14.03
C ASP A 62 13.01 -4.44 12.95
N PHE A 63 13.05 -3.69 11.84
CA PHE A 63 12.07 -3.85 10.76
C PHE A 63 12.03 -5.28 10.20
N GLN A 64 13.19 -5.93 10.06
CA GLN A 64 13.33 -7.25 9.47
C GLN A 64 12.70 -8.34 10.35
N GLN A 65 12.94 -8.28 11.66
CA GLN A 65 12.35 -9.18 12.64
C GLN A 65 10.83 -8.98 12.75
N ARG A 66 10.34 -7.74 12.68
CA ARG A 66 8.90 -7.46 12.61
C ARG A 66 8.29 -8.01 11.32
N ALA A 67 8.97 -7.88 10.19
CA ALA A 67 8.54 -8.48 8.92
C ALA A 67 8.45 -10.01 8.99
N ALA A 68 9.43 -10.66 9.62
CA ALA A 68 9.41 -12.12 9.84
C ALA A 68 8.21 -12.56 10.70
N ARG A 69 7.87 -11.79 11.75
CA ARG A 69 6.68 -12.04 12.58
C ARG A 69 5.38 -11.86 11.80
N LEU A 70 5.27 -10.86 10.93
CA LEU A 70 4.10 -10.71 10.04
C LEU A 70 3.94 -11.92 9.12
N LYS A 71 5.03 -12.46 8.56
CA LYS A 71 4.99 -13.67 7.74
C LYS A 71 4.52 -14.88 8.55
N ALA A 72 5.07 -15.08 9.74
CA ALA A 72 4.67 -16.17 10.63
C ALA A 72 3.19 -16.07 11.02
N LEU A 73 2.71 -14.86 11.31
CA LEU A 73 1.31 -14.61 11.63
C LEU A 73 0.40 -14.90 10.43
N ALA A 74 0.79 -14.49 9.23
CA ALA A 74 0.03 -14.77 8.01
C ALA A 74 -0.14 -16.29 7.76
N LEU A 75 0.94 -17.06 7.95
CA LEU A 75 0.89 -18.53 7.85
C LEU A 75 -0.06 -19.12 8.89
N TYR A 76 0.06 -18.68 10.14
CA TYR A 76 -0.79 -19.15 11.24
C TYR A 76 -2.29 -18.92 10.97
N LEU A 77 -2.65 -17.76 10.39
CA LEU A 77 -4.02 -17.42 10.03
C LEU A 77 -4.53 -18.22 8.84
N VAL A 78 -3.71 -18.42 7.80
CA VAL A 78 -4.10 -19.22 6.62
C VAL A 78 -4.40 -20.67 6.99
N GLU A 79 -3.65 -21.26 7.92
CA GLU A 79 -3.91 -22.62 8.42
C GLU A 79 -5.28 -22.75 9.12
N ARG A 80 -5.83 -21.66 9.65
CA ARG A 80 -7.06 -21.62 10.46
C ARG A 80 -8.22 -20.87 9.79
N LYS A 81 -8.07 -20.53 8.52
CA LYS A 81 -9.01 -19.67 7.79
C LYS A 81 -10.45 -20.19 7.76
N GLU A 82 -10.67 -21.51 7.82
CA GLU A 82 -12.01 -22.09 7.80
C GLU A 82 -12.83 -21.72 9.05
N GLU A 83 -12.19 -21.51 10.20
CA GLU A 83 -12.86 -21.00 11.41
C GLU A 83 -13.38 -19.57 11.18
N LEU A 84 -12.61 -18.74 10.48
CA LEU A 84 -13.03 -17.38 10.11
C LEU A 84 -14.13 -17.41 9.04
N TYR A 85 -14.07 -18.32 8.06
CA TYR A 85 -15.13 -18.47 7.05
C TYR A 85 -16.47 -18.84 7.68
N ALA A 86 -16.47 -19.75 8.66
CA ALA A 86 -17.68 -20.16 9.38
C ALA A 86 -18.35 -18.97 10.09
N ILE A 87 -17.56 -18.06 10.65
CA ILE A 87 -18.05 -16.85 11.32
C ILE A 87 -18.46 -15.77 10.30
N SER A 88 -17.65 -15.57 9.25
CA SER A 88 -17.89 -14.58 8.19
C SER A 88 -19.20 -14.82 7.44
N HIS A 89 -19.64 -16.08 7.34
CA HIS A 89 -20.95 -16.41 6.79
C HIS A 89 -22.12 -15.67 7.50
N LEU A 90 -22.02 -15.45 8.82
CA LEU A 90 -23.03 -14.73 9.61
C LEU A 90 -23.14 -13.24 9.23
N THR A 91 -22.13 -12.68 8.57
CA THR A 91 -22.17 -11.29 8.07
C THR A 91 -22.99 -11.16 6.79
N GLY A 92 -23.57 -12.25 6.30
CA GLY A 92 -24.29 -12.30 5.03
C GLY A 92 -23.39 -12.43 3.81
N ALA A 93 -22.06 -12.54 3.97
CA ALA A 93 -21.13 -12.61 2.85
C ALA A 93 -21.12 -14.00 2.20
N THR A 94 -20.99 -14.05 0.87
CA THR A 94 -20.69 -15.31 0.19
C THR A 94 -19.29 -15.82 0.52
N ARG A 95 -18.98 -17.07 0.16
CA ARG A 95 -17.61 -17.58 0.33
C ARG A 95 -16.59 -16.79 -0.49
N ALA A 96 -16.94 -16.39 -1.71
CA ALA A 96 -16.07 -15.55 -2.55
C ALA A 96 -15.89 -14.15 -1.96
N ASP A 97 -16.94 -13.57 -1.38
CA ASP A 97 -16.86 -12.30 -0.68
C ASP A 97 -16.02 -12.36 0.60
N SER A 98 -16.16 -13.46 1.35
CA SER A 98 -15.37 -13.75 2.55
C SER A 98 -13.91 -14.02 2.22
N TRP A 99 -13.64 -14.61 1.05
CA TRP A 99 -12.28 -14.83 0.55
C TRP A 99 -11.52 -13.52 0.38
N VAL A 100 -12.18 -12.50 -0.17
CA VAL A 100 -11.59 -11.15 -0.30
C VAL A 100 -11.24 -10.55 1.08
N ASP A 101 -12.07 -10.75 2.09
CA ASP A 101 -11.82 -10.21 3.45
C ASP A 101 -10.72 -11.00 4.19
N ILE A 102 -10.84 -12.34 4.22
CA ILE A 102 -9.97 -13.20 5.02
C ILE A 102 -8.61 -13.42 4.36
N GLU A 103 -8.62 -13.86 3.10
CA GLU A 103 -7.38 -14.15 2.37
C GLU A 103 -6.76 -12.89 1.80
N GLY A 104 -7.56 -11.87 1.46
CA GLY A 104 -7.03 -10.53 1.21
C GLY A 104 -6.29 -9.98 2.44
N GLY A 105 -6.85 -10.12 3.65
CA GLY A 105 -6.18 -9.70 4.89
C GLY A 105 -4.86 -10.44 5.14
N SER A 106 -4.86 -11.77 5.02
CA SER A 106 -3.64 -12.59 5.18
C SER A 106 -2.61 -12.32 4.07
N GLY A 107 -3.06 -12.12 2.83
CA GLY A 107 -2.24 -11.72 1.69
C GLY A 107 -1.57 -10.36 1.92
N THR A 108 -2.27 -9.41 2.54
CA THR A 108 -1.69 -8.13 2.96
C THR A 108 -0.56 -8.30 3.96
N LEU A 109 -0.70 -9.20 4.94
CA LEU A 109 0.40 -9.51 5.88
C LEU A 109 1.62 -10.08 5.14
N PHE A 110 1.43 -11.00 4.19
CA PHE A 110 2.53 -11.52 3.37
C PHE A 110 3.20 -10.44 2.52
N ALA A 111 2.41 -9.55 1.91
CA ALA A 111 2.91 -8.45 1.11
C ALA A 111 3.79 -7.50 1.93
N TYR A 112 3.33 -7.10 3.12
CA TYR A 112 4.11 -6.26 4.03
C TYR A 112 5.31 -6.96 4.64
N ALA A 113 5.22 -8.27 4.93
CA ALA A 113 6.38 -9.04 5.34
C ALA A 113 7.46 -9.10 4.24
N SER A 114 7.05 -9.24 2.98
CA SER A 114 7.97 -9.24 1.83
C SER A 114 8.62 -7.87 1.65
N MET A 115 7.85 -6.78 1.61
CA MET A 115 8.38 -5.42 1.50
C MET A 115 9.28 -5.07 2.69
N GLY A 116 8.87 -5.41 3.92
CA GLY A 116 9.68 -5.21 5.11
C GLY A 116 11.01 -5.95 5.05
N SER A 117 11.03 -7.17 4.48
CA SER A 117 12.25 -7.96 4.33
C SER A 117 13.16 -7.47 3.20
N ASN A 118 12.60 -6.95 2.11
CA ASN A 118 13.36 -6.58 0.91
C ASN A 118 13.77 -5.11 0.87
N GLU A 119 12.99 -4.20 1.48
CA GLU A 119 13.14 -2.75 1.31
C GLU A 119 13.53 -2.00 2.59
N LEU A 120 13.34 -2.59 3.79
CA LEU A 120 13.65 -1.93 5.07
C LEU A 120 14.98 -2.45 5.67
N PRO A 121 15.74 -1.63 6.42
CA PRO A 121 17.02 -2.06 6.98
C PRO A 121 16.84 -2.96 8.22
N SER A 122 17.90 -3.68 8.59
CA SER A 122 18.04 -4.31 9.91
C SER A 122 18.39 -3.24 10.96
N SER A 123 17.43 -2.35 11.21
CA SER A 123 17.52 -1.22 12.15
C SER A 123 16.11 -0.75 12.52
N ASN A 124 16.00 0.16 13.49
CA ASN A 124 14.80 0.96 13.73
C ASN A 124 14.90 2.38 13.14
N VAL A 125 15.99 2.69 12.44
CA VAL A 125 16.16 3.96 11.72
C VAL A 125 16.16 3.67 10.23
N LEU A 126 15.32 4.39 9.49
CA LEU A 126 15.27 4.33 8.03
C LEU A 126 15.84 5.64 7.46
N HIS A 127 16.87 5.54 6.62
CA HIS A 127 17.45 6.69 5.93
C HIS A 127 16.66 7.02 4.65
N GLU A 128 16.16 8.25 4.54
CA GLU A 128 15.57 8.80 3.31
C GLU A 128 16.62 9.60 2.55
N GLY A 129 17.62 8.87 2.03
CA GLY A 129 18.73 9.43 1.27
C GLY A 129 18.37 9.88 -0.15
N PRO A 130 19.35 10.43 -0.89
CA PRO A 130 20.74 10.59 -0.47
C PRO A 130 20.95 11.76 0.50
N ALA A 131 22.05 11.72 1.26
CA ALA A 131 22.52 12.88 2.01
C ALA A 131 23.00 13.99 1.06
N ILE A 132 22.78 15.23 1.46
CA ILE A 132 22.99 16.44 0.66
C ILE A 132 24.18 17.21 1.25
N ALA A 133 25.17 17.53 0.43
CA ALA A 133 26.26 18.42 0.85
C ALA A 133 25.72 19.85 1.04
N LEU A 134 25.95 20.42 2.21
CA LEU A 134 25.50 21.78 2.57
C LEU A 134 26.68 22.75 2.72
N GLY A 135 27.89 22.23 2.98
CA GLY A 135 29.12 23.02 3.08
C GLY A 135 30.01 22.91 1.86
N LYS A 136 30.56 24.04 1.39
CA LYS A 136 31.51 24.09 0.25
C LYS A 136 32.77 23.23 0.43
N LYS A 137 33.22 23.05 1.68
CA LYS A 137 34.39 22.24 2.03
C LYS A 137 34.07 20.75 2.27
N GLY A 138 32.82 20.32 2.08
CA GLY A 138 32.39 18.93 2.26
C GLY A 138 32.19 18.46 3.72
N GLY A 139 32.61 19.24 4.72
CA GLY A 139 32.50 18.86 6.13
C GLY A 139 31.11 19.02 6.78
N PHE A 140 30.10 19.46 6.02
CA PHE A 140 28.74 19.66 6.53
C PHE A 140 27.71 19.20 5.50
N ALA A 141 26.78 18.36 5.94
CA ALA A 141 25.74 17.76 5.13
C ALA A 141 24.42 17.67 5.90
N GLY A 142 23.33 17.43 5.19
CA GLY A 142 22.02 17.16 5.77
C GLY A 142 21.35 15.96 5.09
N THR A 143 20.52 15.24 5.83
CA THR A 143 19.70 14.15 5.29
C THR A 143 18.40 14.01 6.08
N HIS A 144 17.49 13.16 5.61
CA HIS A 144 16.28 12.80 6.32
C HIS A 144 16.36 11.38 6.86
N ILE A 145 15.88 11.18 8.09
CA ILE A 145 15.65 9.87 8.68
C ILE A 145 14.19 9.72 9.08
N LEU A 146 13.73 8.48 9.17
CA LEU A 146 12.46 8.09 9.74
C LEU A 146 12.72 7.19 10.95
N VAL A 147 12.06 7.50 12.07
CA VAL A 147 12.17 6.76 13.33
C VAL A 147 10.79 6.42 13.89
N PRO A 148 10.63 5.31 14.64
CA PRO A 148 9.41 5.02 15.39
C PRO A 148 8.98 6.19 16.26
N ARG A 149 7.68 6.52 16.22
CA ARG A 149 7.12 7.68 16.95
C ARG A 149 7.17 7.51 18.48
N GLY A 150 7.13 6.27 18.97
CA GLY A 150 7.01 5.95 20.39
C GLY A 150 5.60 6.08 20.98
N GLY A 151 4.59 6.39 20.14
CA GLY A 151 3.17 6.39 20.51
C GLY A 151 2.46 5.11 20.07
N LEU A 152 1.13 5.15 20.04
CA LEU A 152 0.24 4.04 19.61
C LEU A 152 -0.66 4.45 18.45
N ALA A 153 -1.14 3.45 17.69
CA ALA A 153 -2.09 3.63 16.62
C ALA A 153 -3.49 3.18 17.06
N VAL A 154 -4.50 4.05 16.88
CA VAL A 154 -5.91 3.69 17.09
C VAL A 154 -6.56 3.48 15.72
N HIS A 155 -6.94 2.24 15.43
CA HIS A 155 -7.59 1.87 14.18
C HIS A 155 -9.09 1.70 14.41
N ILE A 156 -9.88 2.68 13.95
CA ILE A 156 -11.35 2.64 14.01
C ILE A 156 -11.87 2.18 12.65
N ASN A 157 -12.38 0.96 12.59
CA ASN A 157 -12.70 0.27 11.35
C ASN A 157 -14.21 0.20 11.06
N ALA A 158 -14.53 0.15 9.77
CA ALA A 158 -15.89 -0.05 9.28
C ALA A 158 -16.33 -1.52 9.39
N PHE A 159 -17.61 -1.78 9.09
CA PHE A 159 -18.23 -3.10 9.21
C PHE A 159 -17.97 -4.02 8.02
N ASN A 160 -17.56 -3.48 6.88
CA ASN A 160 -17.50 -4.17 5.60
C ASN A 160 -16.38 -5.22 5.51
N PHE A 161 -15.21 -4.93 6.09
CA PHE A 161 -14.03 -5.79 6.07
C PHE A 161 -13.45 -5.99 7.48
N PRO A 162 -14.10 -6.82 8.33
CA PRO A 162 -13.67 -7.04 9.72
C PRO A 162 -12.27 -7.64 9.84
N VAL A 163 -11.82 -8.43 8.84
CA VAL A 163 -10.48 -9.03 8.82
C VAL A 163 -9.50 -8.13 8.06
N TRP A 164 -9.77 -7.88 6.77
CA TRP A 164 -8.85 -7.12 5.91
C TRP A 164 -8.62 -5.71 6.46
N GLY A 165 -9.67 -4.99 6.88
CA GLY A 165 -9.57 -3.62 7.38
C GLY A 165 -8.75 -3.49 8.68
N LEU A 166 -8.66 -4.56 9.48
CA LEU A 166 -7.72 -4.59 10.62
C LEU A 166 -6.31 -4.88 10.13
N LEU A 167 -6.13 -5.95 9.35
CA LEU A 167 -4.79 -6.43 8.99
C LEU A 167 -4.05 -5.47 8.06
N GLU A 168 -4.76 -4.74 7.20
CA GLU A 168 -4.17 -3.76 6.28
C GLU A 168 -3.59 -2.53 6.98
N LYS A 169 -4.15 -2.16 8.14
CA LYS A 169 -3.63 -1.08 9.01
C LYS A 169 -2.64 -1.59 10.03
N PHE A 170 -2.88 -2.79 10.56
CA PHE A 170 -2.01 -3.43 11.54
C PHE A 170 -0.61 -3.71 10.96
N ALA A 171 -0.52 -4.25 9.75
CA ALA A 171 0.77 -4.58 9.14
C ALA A 171 1.75 -3.39 9.06
N PRO A 172 1.39 -2.23 8.47
CA PRO A 172 2.30 -1.09 8.40
C PRO A 172 2.58 -0.45 9.77
N SER A 173 1.59 -0.36 10.67
CA SER A 173 1.80 0.19 12.03
C SER A 173 2.71 -0.70 12.88
N PHE A 174 2.53 -2.03 12.78
CA PHE A 174 3.42 -3.01 13.41
C PHE A 174 4.84 -2.90 12.86
N LEU A 175 5.03 -2.85 11.52
CA LEU A 175 6.36 -2.63 10.93
C LEU A 175 7.02 -1.34 11.44
N ALA A 176 6.25 -0.27 11.65
CA ALA A 176 6.74 0.99 12.20
C ALA A 176 6.97 0.99 13.73
N ALA A 177 6.85 -0.16 14.39
CA ALA A 177 6.96 -0.32 15.84
C ALA A 177 5.91 0.48 16.64
N MET A 178 4.70 0.66 16.08
CA MET A 178 3.57 1.25 16.79
C MET A 178 2.58 0.17 17.26
N PRO A 179 2.33 0.04 18.58
CA PRO A 179 1.27 -0.82 19.09
C PRO A 179 -0.10 -0.32 18.62
N CYS A 180 -1.03 -1.23 18.43
CA CYS A 180 -2.37 -0.97 17.88
C CYS A 180 -3.47 -1.19 18.92
N ILE A 181 -4.42 -0.24 19.01
CA ILE A 181 -5.73 -0.44 19.63
C ILE A 181 -6.77 -0.48 18.50
N ALA A 182 -7.27 -1.68 18.21
CA ALA A 182 -8.26 -1.91 17.17
C ALA A 182 -9.68 -1.73 17.71
N LYS A 183 -10.51 -0.98 16.98
CA LYS A 183 -11.93 -0.80 17.26
C LYS A 183 -12.73 -1.15 16.00
N PRO A 184 -13.29 -2.36 15.86
CA PRO A 184 -14.18 -2.70 14.76
C PRO A 184 -15.55 -2.02 14.89
N ALA A 185 -16.28 -1.90 13.79
CA ALA A 185 -17.70 -1.56 13.83
C ALA A 185 -18.49 -2.69 14.51
N SER A 186 -19.47 -2.34 15.35
CA SER A 186 -20.15 -3.31 16.20
C SER A 186 -20.86 -4.41 15.41
N ALA A 187 -21.48 -4.07 14.27
CA ALA A 187 -22.30 -4.96 13.45
C ALA A 187 -21.62 -6.27 13.06
N THR A 188 -20.31 -6.25 12.81
CA THR A 188 -19.51 -7.41 12.37
C THR A 188 -18.29 -7.65 13.27
N SER A 189 -18.30 -7.06 14.47
CA SER A 189 -17.18 -7.10 15.42
C SER A 189 -16.82 -8.51 15.92
N TYR A 190 -17.76 -9.45 15.85
CA TYR A 190 -17.52 -10.86 16.20
C TYR A 190 -16.46 -11.53 15.31
N LEU A 191 -16.35 -11.13 14.04
CA LEU A 191 -15.34 -11.68 13.14
C LEU A 191 -13.95 -11.10 13.45
N THR A 192 -13.87 -9.80 13.74
CA THR A 192 -12.62 -9.17 14.20
C THR A 192 -12.17 -9.72 15.56
N GLU A 193 -13.11 -9.97 16.48
CA GLU A 193 -12.81 -10.57 17.79
C GLU A 193 -12.19 -11.96 17.65
N ALA A 194 -12.80 -12.82 16.81
CA ALA A 194 -12.27 -14.14 16.53
C ALA A 194 -10.86 -14.08 15.92
N LEU A 195 -10.63 -13.17 14.96
CA LEU A 195 -9.31 -12.91 14.40
C LEU A 195 -8.28 -12.49 15.46
N VAL A 196 -8.62 -11.51 16.31
CA VAL A 196 -7.70 -11.04 17.36
C VAL A 196 -7.44 -12.14 18.38
N ARG A 197 -8.42 -12.99 18.68
CA ARG A 197 -8.24 -14.15 19.55
C ARG A 197 -7.24 -15.14 18.97
N MET A 198 -7.32 -15.42 17.67
CA MET A 198 -6.31 -16.22 16.96
C MET A 198 -4.92 -15.56 16.99
N MET A 199 -4.82 -14.27 16.70
CA MET A 199 -3.56 -13.52 16.71
C MET A 199 -2.92 -13.53 18.11
N HIS A 200 -3.73 -13.32 19.16
CA HIS A 200 -3.27 -13.32 20.55
C HIS A 200 -2.82 -14.72 21.00
N ALA A 201 -3.60 -15.77 20.70
CA ALA A 201 -3.27 -17.15 21.03
C ALA A 201 -2.00 -17.66 20.34
N SER A 202 -1.61 -17.07 19.21
CA SER A 202 -0.40 -17.47 18.48
C SER A 202 0.91 -17.24 19.26
N GLY A 203 0.92 -16.29 20.21
CA GLY A 203 2.14 -15.87 20.92
C GLY A 203 3.20 -15.21 20.03
N LEU A 204 2.88 -14.91 18.76
CA LEU A 204 3.82 -14.35 17.78
C LEU A 204 4.03 -12.84 17.94
N LEU A 205 3.15 -12.16 18.68
CA LEU A 205 3.20 -10.72 18.86
C LEU A 205 3.75 -10.37 20.24
N PRO A 206 4.65 -9.37 20.36
CA PRO A 206 5.05 -8.85 21.67
C PRO A 206 3.84 -8.38 22.48
N GLU A 207 3.89 -8.55 23.80
CA GLU A 207 2.83 -8.09 24.70
C GLU A 207 2.56 -6.58 24.51
N GLY A 208 1.28 -6.21 24.51
CA GLY A 208 0.85 -4.82 24.33
C GLY A 208 0.92 -4.29 22.89
N SER A 209 1.38 -5.08 21.91
CA SER A 209 1.41 -4.63 20.50
C SER A 209 0.03 -4.60 19.83
N LEU A 210 -0.93 -5.36 20.35
CA LEU A 210 -2.30 -5.42 19.85
C LEU A 210 -3.29 -5.48 21.02
N GLN A 211 -4.29 -4.61 20.95
CA GLN A 211 -5.45 -4.56 21.83
C GLN A 211 -6.73 -4.42 20.99
N LEU A 212 -7.87 -4.80 21.56
CA LEU A 212 -9.17 -4.81 20.89
C LEU A 212 -10.24 -4.18 21.77
N VAL A 213 -11.06 -3.33 21.16
CA VAL A 213 -12.19 -2.64 21.79
C VAL A 213 -13.49 -3.05 21.09
N ILE A 214 -14.31 -3.84 21.78
CA ILE A 214 -15.68 -4.13 21.39
C ILE A 214 -16.60 -3.09 22.06
N GLY A 215 -17.29 -2.27 21.27
CA GLY A 215 -18.21 -1.25 21.78
C GLY A 215 -17.85 0.17 21.33
N GLY A 216 -18.02 1.17 22.20
CA GLY A 216 -17.72 2.57 21.91
C GLY A 216 -16.26 2.95 22.21
N THR A 217 -15.80 4.08 21.67
CA THR A 217 -14.46 4.61 21.95
C THR A 217 -14.35 5.31 23.30
N GLY A 218 -15.47 5.62 23.98
CA GLY A 218 -15.48 6.32 25.28
C GLY A 218 -14.58 7.56 25.28
N ASP A 219 -13.69 7.65 26.27
CA ASP A 219 -12.69 8.71 26.43
C ASP A 219 -11.31 8.35 25.81
N LEU A 220 -11.21 7.30 25.00
CA LEU A 220 -9.92 6.85 24.39
C LEU A 220 -9.21 7.98 23.65
N LEU A 221 -9.94 8.73 22.81
CA LEU A 221 -9.35 9.81 22.02
C LEU A 221 -8.87 10.99 22.87
N ASP A 222 -9.45 11.16 24.06
CA ASP A 222 -9.09 12.21 25.01
C ASP A 222 -7.78 11.89 25.77
N ARG A 223 -7.23 10.68 25.60
CA ARG A 223 -6.01 10.18 26.25
C ARG A 223 -4.79 10.09 25.32
N LEU A 224 -4.98 10.43 24.04
CA LEU A 224 -3.92 10.41 23.03
C LEU A 224 -3.01 11.64 23.15
N ASN A 225 -1.78 11.54 22.66
CA ASN A 225 -0.79 12.61 22.60
C ASN A 225 -0.20 12.73 21.18
N GLY A 226 0.68 13.73 20.96
CA GLY A 226 1.24 14.02 19.63
C GLY A 226 2.12 12.93 18.99
N GLN A 227 2.42 11.83 19.69
CA GLN A 227 3.12 10.67 19.13
C GLN A 227 2.17 9.60 18.61
N ASP A 228 0.89 9.67 18.96
CA ASP A 228 -0.12 8.70 18.56
C ASP A 228 -0.65 9.00 17.15
N VAL A 229 -1.37 8.05 16.55
CA VAL A 229 -2.03 8.21 15.25
C VAL A 229 -3.44 7.63 15.33
N VAL A 230 -4.42 8.31 14.71
CA VAL A 230 -5.78 7.79 14.55
C VAL A 230 -6.04 7.51 13.09
N THR A 231 -6.46 6.29 12.78
CA THR A 231 -6.82 5.86 11.43
C THR A 231 -8.29 5.42 11.44
N PHE A 232 -9.14 6.13 10.73
CA PHE A 232 -10.59 5.92 10.69
C PHE A 232 -11.05 5.48 9.30
N THR A 233 -11.87 4.43 9.24
CA THR A 233 -12.68 4.07 8.07
C THR A 233 -14.15 4.01 8.46
N GLY A 234 -15.02 4.70 7.72
CA GLY A 234 -16.47 4.69 7.94
C GLY A 234 -17.15 5.90 7.30
N SER A 235 -18.29 6.34 7.84
CA SER A 235 -19.03 7.45 7.21
C SER A 235 -18.32 8.80 7.31
N ALA A 236 -18.52 9.65 6.30
CA ALA A 236 -17.93 11.00 6.26
C ALA A 236 -18.36 11.86 7.47
N ALA A 237 -19.62 11.72 7.90
CA ALA A 237 -20.15 12.42 9.07
C ALA A 237 -19.44 11.99 10.37
N THR A 238 -19.15 10.69 10.53
CA THR A 238 -18.41 10.19 11.69
C THR A 238 -16.95 10.63 11.64
N ALA A 239 -16.29 10.58 10.48
CA ALA A 239 -14.94 11.08 10.29
C ALA A 239 -14.85 12.57 10.72
N ALA A 240 -15.79 13.40 10.26
CA ALA A 240 -15.84 14.82 10.60
C ALA A 240 -16.01 15.06 12.11
N ARG A 241 -16.87 14.27 12.78
CA ARG A 241 -17.06 14.34 14.23
C ARG A 241 -15.81 13.93 15.01
N LEU A 242 -15.12 12.88 14.59
CA LEU A 242 -13.91 12.41 15.27
C LEU A 242 -12.75 13.39 15.06
N ARG A 243 -12.59 13.90 13.84
CA ARG A 243 -11.54 14.88 13.49
C ARG A 243 -11.64 16.17 14.30
N THR A 244 -12.83 16.54 14.76
CA THR A 244 -13.06 17.72 15.60
C THR A 244 -12.95 17.45 17.11
N ASN A 245 -12.52 16.25 17.52
CA ASN A 245 -12.23 15.99 18.93
C ASN A 245 -11.18 16.98 19.47
N ARG A 246 -11.48 17.59 20.62
CA ARG A 246 -10.67 18.66 21.20
C ARG A 246 -9.25 18.22 21.53
N ASN A 247 -9.07 17.01 22.05
CA ASN A 247 -7.74 16.51 22.39
C ASN A 247 -6.91 16.21 21.16
N LEU A 248 -7.49 15.61 20.11
CA LEU A 248 -6.77 15.36 18.85
C LEU A 248 -6.23 16.67 18.25
N ILE A 249 -7.03 17.72 18.26
CA ILE A 249 -6.61 19.06 17.82
C ILE A 249 -5.52 19.62 18.75
N ALA A 250 -5.76 19.61 20.07
CA ALA A 250 -4.84 20.18 21.05
C ALA A 250 -3.44 19.53 21.02
N GLN A 251 -3.40 18.22 20.78
CA GLN A 251 -2.17 17.42 20.71
C GLN A 251 -1.63 17.29 19.28
N SER A 252 -2.32 17.85 18.28
CA SER A 252 -1.98 17.72 16.86
C SER A 252 -1.79 16.26 16.42
N VAL A 253 -2.64 15.37 16.92
CA VAL A 253 -2.60 13.94 16.59
C VAL A 253 -2.96 13.76 15.11
N PRO A 254 -2.10 13.12 14.30
CA PRO A 254 -2.43 12.78 12.93
C PRO A 254 -3.72 11.95 12.85
N PHE A 255 -4.67 12.42 12.03
CA PHE A 255 -5.93 11.75 11.77
C PHE A 255 -6.01 11.38 10.28
N ASN A 256 -5.87 10.09 9.98
CA ASN A 256 -6.12 9.54 8.66
C ASN A 256 -7.60 9.15 8.55
N GLY A 257 -8.30 9.67 7.55
CA GLY A 257 -9.71 9.37 7.32
C GLY A 257 -9.92 8.77 5.94
N GLU A 258 -10.53 7.59 5.91
CA GLU A 258 -11.17 6.99 4.74
C GLU A 258 -12.68 7.07 4.95
N ALA A 259 -13.38 7.68 3.99
CA ALA A 259 -14.81 7.96 4.10
C ALA A 259 -15.60 7.51 2.86
N ASP A 260 -16.91 7.71 2.92
CA ASP A 260 -17.87 7.54 1.81
C ASP A 260 -17.31 8.04 0.47
N SER A 261 -17.59 7.34 -0.62
CA SER A 261 -16.98 7.60 -1.92
C SER A 261 -17.89 7.22 -3.08
N LEU A 262 -18.22 8.20 -3.94
CA LEU A 262 -18.97 7.96 -5.17
C LEU A 262 -18.03 7.60 -6.33
N ASN A 263 -17.42 6.41 -6.23
CA ASN A 263 -16.54 5.87 -7.28
C ASN A 263 -17.28 5.76 -8.61
N CYS A 264 -16.57 5.98 -9.71
CA CYS A 264 -17.16 5.95 -11.04
C CYS A 264 -16.45 4.98 -11.99
N ALA A 265 -17.21 4.45 -12.94
CA ALA A 265 -16.65 3.81 -14.13
C ALA A 265 -17.06 4.61 -15.37
N ILE A 266 -16.09 4.90 -16.23
CA ILE A 266 -16.25 5.66 -17.47
C ILE A 266 -16.01 4.70 -18.64
N LEU A 267 -17.00 4.57 -19.51
CA LEU A 267 -16.83 3.91 -20.82
C LEU A 267 -16.41 4.98 -21.82
N ALA A 268 -15.26 4.81 -22.47
CA ALA A 268 -14.74 5.80 -23.42
C ALA A 268 -15.50 5.79 -24.76
N PRO A 269 -15.46 6.89 -25.55
CA PRO A 269 -16.27 7.02 -26.77
C PRO A 269 -15.74 6.17 -27.93
N ASP A 270 -14.54 5.61 -27.83
CA ASP A 270 -13.95 4.72 -28.83
C ASP A 270 -14.47 3.27 -28.74
N VAL A 271 -15.27 2.94 -27.73
CA VAL A 271 -15.81 1.60 -27.51
C VAL A 271 -17.21 1.48 -28.10
N SER A 272 -17.44 0.43 -28.89
CA SER A 272 -18.75 0.08 -29.46
C SER A 272 -19.33 -1.18 -28.79
N PRO A 273 -20.65 -1.46 -28.91
CA PRO A 273 -21.27 -2.66 -28.34
C PRO A 273 -20.69 -4.00 -28.83
N ASP A 274 -20.01 -4.01 -29.97
CA ASP A 274 -19.38 -5.21 -30.54
C ASP A 274 -17.95 -5.44 -30.02
N ASP A 275 -17.40 -4.47 -29.29
CA ASP A 275 -16.06 -4.57 -28.72
C ASP A 275 -16.06 -5.32 -27.39
N ILE A 276 -14.98 -6.06 -27.13
CA ILE A 276 -14.82 -6.81 -25.87
C ILE A 276 -14.81 -5.85 -24.67
N GLU A 277 -14.30 -4.65 -24.85
CA GLU A 277 -14.25 -3.60 -23.83
C GLU A 277 -15.64 -3.21 -23.33
N PHE A 278 -16.67 -3.26 -24.19
CA PHE A 278 -18.05 -3.03 -23.76
C PHE A 278 -18.52 -4.12 -22.78
N ASP A 279 -18.27 -5.38 -23.12
CA ASP A 279 -18.62 -6.51 -22.26
C ASP A 279 -17.77 -6.51 -20.96
N LEU A 280 -16.50 -6.10 -21.02
CA LEU A 280 -15.63 -5.92 -19.85
C LEU A 280 -16.18 -4.84 -18.92
N PHE A 281 -16.59 -3.69 -19.46
CA PHE A 281 -17.21 -2.61 -18.70
C PHE A 281 -18.47 -3.09 -17.97
N VAL A 282 -19.38 -3.75 -18.70
CA VAL A 282 -20.60 -4.29 -18.10
C VAL A 282 -20.30 -5.32 -17.02
N LYS A 283 -19.37 -6.25 -17.28
CA LYS A 283 -18.95 -7.27 -16.31
C LYS A 283 -18.38 -6.63 -15.05
N GLU A 284 -17.55 -5.61 -15.19
CA GLU A 284 -16.92 -4.90 -14.08
C GLU A 284 -17.96 -4.19 -13.22
N VAL A 285 -18.88 -3.45 -13.84
CA VAL A 285 -19.96 -2.75 -13.14
C VAL A 285 -20.82 -3.75 -12.35
N VAL A 286 -21.26 -4.86 -12.96
CA VAL A 286 -22.07 -5.86 -12.28
C VAL A 286 -21.31 -6.51 -11.12
N ARG A 287 -20.02 -6.85 -11.33
CA ARG A 287 -19.17 -7.43 -10.27
C ARG A 287 -19.04 -6.49 -9.08
N GLU A 288 -18.84 -5.20 -9.33
CA GLU A 288 -18.69 -4.21 -8.27
C GLU A 288 -19.99 -3.84 -7.55
N MET A 289 -21.12 -3.88 -8.27
CA MET A 289 -22.45 -3.74 -7.67
C MET A 289 -22.81 -4.90 -6.74
N THR A 290 -22.40 -6.12 -7.09
CA THR A 290 -22.91 -7.35 -6.44
C THR A 290 -21.93 -7.98 -5.46
N GLY A 291 -20.62 -7.79 -5.66
CA GLY A 291 -19.61 -8.25 -4.71
C GLY A 291 -19.82 -7.62 -3.33
N LYS A 292 -19.90 -8.45 -2.30
CA LYS A 292 -20.28 -8.09 -0.92
C LYS A 292 -21.59 -7.30 -0.83
N ALA A 293 -22.54 -7.58 -1.72
CA ALA A 293 -23.78 -6.81 -1.87
C ALA A 293 -23.52 -5.29 -2.02
N GLY A 294 -22.44 -4.92 -2.71
CA GLY A 294 -22.03 -3.55 -2.93
C GLY A 294 -21.47 -2.83 -1.69
N GLN A 295 -21.26 -3.51 -0.57
CA GLN A 295 -20.73 -2.92 0.67
C GLN A 295 -19.21 -2.77 0.66
N LYS A 296 -18.63 -2.33 -0.46
CA LYS A 296 -17.20 -2.00 -0.57
C LYS A 296 -17.08 -0.48 -0.70
N CYS A 297 -16.17 0.12 0.05
CA CYS A 297 -15.84 1.55 -0.10
C CYS A 297 -15.39 1.88 -1.54
N THR A 298 -14.81 0.90 -2.23
CA THR A 298 -14.41 0.96 -3.63
C THR A 298 -15.47 0.43 -4.60
N ALA A 299 -16.75 0.24 -4.26
CA ALA A 299 -17.73 -0.22 -5.25
C ALA A 299 -18.11 0.90 -6.23
N ILE A 300 -18.40 0.57 -7.49
CA ILE A 300 -18.82 1.53 -8.52
C ILE A 300 -20.22 2.06 -8.16
N ARG A 301 -20.34 3.38 -7.94
CA ARG A 301 -21.62 4.05 -7.63
C ARG A 301 -22.19 4.81 -8.82
N ARG A 302 -21.32 5.29 -9.70
CA ARG A 302 -21.68 6.10 -10.88
C ARG A 302 -21.13 5.46 -12.15
N ILE A 303 -21.96 5.33 -13.16
CA ILE A 303 -21.63 4.69 -14.44
C ILE A 303 -21.79 5.78 -15.50
N ILE A 304 -20.67 6.24 -16.08
CA ILE A 304 -20.61 7.39 -16.98
C ILE A 304 -20.35 6.85 -18.38
N VAL A 305 -21.30 7.04 -19.30
CA VAL A 305 -21.28 6.41 -20.63
C VAL A 305 -21.60 7.42 -21.74
N PRO A 306 -21.12 7.23 -22.98
CA PRO A 306 -21.51 8.08 -24.09
C PRO A 306 -23.03 8.06 -24.27
N GLU A 307 -23.62 9.22 -24.59
CA GLU A 307 -25.08 9.37 -24.74
C GLU A 307 -25.68 8.32 -25.69
N GLN A 308 -25.03 8.05 -26.81
CA GLN A 308 -25.45 7.07 -27.81
C GLN A 308 -25.39 5.60 -27.32
N LEU A 309 -24.67 5.32 -26.23
CA LEU A 309 -24.55 3.98 -25.66
C LEU A 309 -25.39 3.78 -24.39
N LEU A 310 -26.08 4.81 -23.91
CA LEU A 310 -26.82 4.78 -22.65
C LEU A 310 -27.83 3.61 -22.60
N ASP A 311 -28.67 3.46 -23.62
CA ASP A 311 -29.69 2.41 -23.67
C ASP A 311 -29.08 1.01 -23.86
N ALA A 312 -28.01 0.89 -24.66
CA ALA A 312 -27.32 -0.37 -24.90
C ALA A 312 -26.67 -0.90 -23.61
N VAL A 313 -25.97 -0.04 -22.87
CA VAL A 313 -25.36 -0.37 -21.59
C VAL A 313 -26.44 -0.70 -20.56
N GLY A 314 -27.49 0.12 -20.46
CA GLY A 314 -28.60 -0.11 -19.54
C GLY A 314 -29.28 -1.47 -19.75
N THR A 315 -29.53 -1.83 -21.01
CA THR A 315 -30.12 -3.13 -21.39
C THR A 315 -29.21 -4.28 -20.98
N ARG A 316 -27.91 -4.22 -21.32
CA ARG A 316 -26.98 -5.31 -21.01
C ARG A 316 -26.73 -5.44 -19.51
N LEU A 317 -26.68 -4.34 -18.76
CA LEU A 317 -26.61 -4.37 -17.30
C LEU A 317 -27.85 -5.03 -16.70
N ARG A 318 -29.06 -4.65 -17.15
CA ARG A 318 -30.32 -5.27 -16.70
C ARG A 318 -30.32 -6.79 -16.90
N GLU A 319 -29.96 -7.24 -18.10
CA GLU A 319 -29.89 -8.68 -18.44
C GLU A 319 -28.90 -9.46 -17.57
N ARG A 320 -27.78 -8.84 -17.18
CA ARG A 320 -26.78 -9.45 -16.32
C ARG A 320 -27.21 -9.45 -14.85
N LEU A 321 -27.79 -8.35 -14.36
CA LEU A 321 -28.30 -8.23 -13.00
C LEU A 321 -29.48 -9.18 -12.74
N ALA A 322 -30.35 -9.41 -13.73
CA ALA A 322 -31.45 -10.39 -13.63
C ALA A 322 -30.99 -11.84 -13.40
N LYS A 323 -29.71 -12.15 -13.67
CA LYS A 323 -29.11 -13.48 -13.44
C LYS A 323 -28.45 -13.61 -12.06
N VAL A 324 -28.44 -12.54 -11.26
CA VAL A 324 -27.81 -12.52 -9.93
C VAL A 324 -28.81 -13.06 -8.91
N VAL A 325 -28.60 -14.30 -8.49
CA VAL A 325 -29.41 -14.93 -7.45
C VAL A 325 -28.99 -14.38 -6.09
N VAL A 326 -29.94 -13.79 -5.36
CA VAL A 326 -29.77 -13.25 -4.01
C VAL A 326 -30.30 -14.26 -3.00
N GLY A 327 -29.60 -14.47 -1.88
CA GLY A 327 -30.09 -15.35 -0.84
C GLY A 327 -29.02 -15.80 0.14
N ASP A 328 -29.34 -16.81 0.94
CA ASP A 328 -28.43 -17.48 1.84
C ASP A 328 -27.24 -18.06 1.05
N PRO A 329 -26.00 -17.64 1.33
CA PRO A 329 -24.81 -18.17 0.67
C PRO A 329 -24.57 -19.67 0.79
N ALA A 330 -25.26 -20.36 1.71
CA ALA A 330 -25.20 -21.82 1.82
C ALA A 330 -25.99 -22.54 0.71
N ILE A 331 -26.86 -21.84 -0.02
CA ILE A 331 -27.67 -22.41 -1.10
C ILE A 331 -26.92 -22.36 -2.43
N ASP A 332 -26.87 -23.51 -3.11
CA ASP A 332 -26.27 -23.64 -4.43
C ASP A 332 -26.91 -22.66 -5.44
N GLY A 333 -26.05 -21.95 -6.17
CA GLY A 333 -26.49 -21.00 -7.18
C GLY A 333 -26.62 -19.56 -6.68
N VAL A 334 -26.67 -19.31 -5.37
CA VAL A 334 -26.60 -17.94 -4.82
C VAL A 334 -25.27 -17.29 -5.23
N ARG A 335 -25.36 -16.02 -5.64
CA ARG A 335 -24.20 -15.22 -6.11
C ARG A 335 -24.04 -13.91 -5.33
N MET A 336 -25.09 -13.44 -4.67
CA MET A 336 -25.04 -12.27 -3.80
C MET A 336 -25.72 -12.59 -2.47
N GLY A 337 -25.03 -12.28 -1.37
CA GLY A 337 -25.56 -12.46 -0.04
C GLY A 337 -26.34 -11.24 0.49
N ALA A 338 -26.36 -11.08 1.81
CA ALA A 338 -27.07 -10.00 2.49
C ALA A 338 -26.18 -8.76 2.77
N LEU A 339 -26.83 -7.63 3.07
CA LEU A 339 -26.18 -6.51 3.74
C LEU A 339 -25.84 -6.91 5.19
N ALA A 340 -24.92 -6.18 5.84
CA ALA A 340 -24.32 -6.60 7.11
C ALA A 340 -25.29 -6.57 8.31
N SER A 341 -26.40 -5.84 8.23
CA SER A 341 -27.40 -5.72 9.30
C SER A 341 -28.71 -5.09 8.81
N LYS A 342 -29.77 -5.15 9.62
CA LYS A 342 -31.06 -4.49 9.33
C LYS A 342 -30.93 -2.97 9.29
N GLU A 343 -30.10 -2.41 10.16
CA GLU A 343 -29.80 -0.98 10.17
C GLU A 343 -29.17 -0.56 8.84
N GLN A 344 -28.19 -1.31 8.33
CA GLN A 344 -27.62 -1.04 7.00
C GLN A 344 -28.63 -1.23 5.87
N GLN A 345 -29.54 -2.21 5.98
CA GLN A 345 -30.62 -2.38 5.00
C GLN A 345 -31.55 -1.15 4.97
N SER A 346 -31.92 -0.61 6.14
CA SER A 346 -32.73 0.61 6.26
C SER A 346 -31.99 1.84 5.72
N ASP A 347 -30.70 2.00 6.05
CA ASP A 347 -29.87 3.10 5.55
C ASP A 347 -29.81 3.09 4.01
N VAL A 348 -29.57 1.92 3.40
CA VAL A 348 -29.54 1.79 1.93
C VAL A 348 -30.90 2.10 1.32
N ALA A 349 -32.00 1.65 1.93
CA ALA A 349 -33.36 1.94 1.47
C ALA A 349 -33.67 3.45 1.50
N GLU A 350 -33.27 4.16 2.56
CA GLU A 350 -33.44 5.62 2.67
C GLU A 350 -32.66 6.35 1.56
N ARG A 351 -31.40 5.98 1.35
CA ARG A 351 -30.56 6.60 0.30
C ARG A 351 -31.08 6.30 -1.10
N LEU A 352 -31.55 5.08 -1.35
CA LEU A 352 -32.22 4.73 -2.60
C LEU A 352 -33.48 5.59 -2.81
N ALA A 353 -34.32 5.77 -1.79
CA ALA A 353 -35.52 6.60 -1.90
C ALA A 353 -35.20 8.06 -2.26
N LEU A 354 -34.09 8.61 -1.75
CA LEU A 354 -33.61 9.94 -2.14
C LEU A 354 -33.17 9.97 -3.61
N LEU A 355 -32.40 8.98 -4.05
CA LEU A 355 -31.93 8.87 -5.43
C LEU A 355 -33.09 8.67 -6.42
N SER A 356 -34.11 7.89 -6.08
CA SER A 356 -35.26 7.60 -6.96
C SER A 356 -36.17 8.80 -7.26
N ARG A 357 -36.09 9.90 -6.48
CA ARG A 357 -36.94 11.09 -6.71
C ARG A 357 -36.68 11.80 -8.04
N GLY A 358 -35.46 11.67 -8.58
CA GLY A 358 -35.04 12.35 -9.81
C GLY A 358 -34.42 11.42 -10.85
N ASN A 359 -34.52 10.10 -10.65
CA ASN A 359 -33.87 9.10 -11.49
C ASN A 359 -34.83 7.95 -11.80
N GLN A 360 -34.71 7.39 -13.00
CA GLN A 360 -35.48 6.21 -13.40
C GLN A 360 -34.86 4.95 -12.78
N ILE A 361 -35.67 4.05 -12.22
CA ILE A 361 -35.24 2.70 -11.87
C ILE A 361 -35.28 1.84 -13.14
N VAL A 362 -34.12 1.37 -13.59
CA VAL A 362 -33.97 0.51 -14.79
C VAL A 362 -34.05 -0.98 -14.42
N PHE A 363 -33.57 -1.32 -13.23
CA PHE A 363 -33.67 -2.65 -12.63
C PHE A 363 -33.72 -2.49 -11.11
N GLY A 364 -34.54 -3.28 -10.41
CA GLY A 364 -34.62 -3.25 -8.95
C GLY A 364 -35.58 -4.29 -8.39
N ALA A 365 -36.12 -4.02 -7.19
CA ALA A 365 -36.95 -5.00 -6.47
C ALA A 365 -38.22 -5.43 -7.24
N ALA A 366 -38.77 -4.57 -8.08
CA ALA A 366 -39.95 -4.85 -8.89
C ALA A 366 -39.70 -5.91 -9.99
N ASP A 367 -38.44 -6.19 -10.33
CA ASP A 367 -38.03 -7.17 -11.34
C ASP A 367 -37.92 -8.59 -10.79
N GLY A 368 -38.75 -8.95 -9.80
CA GLY A 368 -38.82 -10.30 -9.25
C GLY A 368 -37.86 -10.59 -8.09
N PHE A 369 -37.60 -9.61 -7.22
CA PHE A 369 -36.74 -9.81 -6.05
C PHE A 369 -37.34 -10.78 -5.03
N GLN A 370 -36.73 -11.96 -4.93
CA GLN A 370 -37.09 -13.00 -3.97
C GLN A 370 -35.81 -13.67 -3.44
N PRO A 371 -35.29 -13.23 -2.29
CA PRO A 371 -34.13 -13.87 -1.66
C PRO A 371 -34.40 -15.35 -1.33
N LEU A 372 -33.45 -16.22 -1.67
CA LEU A 372 -33.51 -17.64 -1.33
C LEU A 372 -33.01 -17.89 0.09
N GLY A 373 -33.61 -18.82 0.83
CA GLY A 373 -33.16 -19.22 2.17
C GLY A 373 -34.28 -19.30 3.20
N ASP A 374 -34.11 -20.21 4.15
CA ASP A 374 -35.01 -20.30 5.30
C ASP A 374 -34.82 -19.06 6.18
N GLY A 375 -35.93 -18.38 6.52
CA GLY A 375 -35.88 -17.13 7.26
C GLY A 375 -35.38 -15.92 6.45
N ALA A 376 -35.14 -16.06 5.14
CA ALA A 376 -34.60 -14.98 4.32
C ALA A 376 -35.51 -13.74 4.24
N ALA A 377 -36.82 -13.90 4.47
CA ALA A 377 -37.76 -12.80 4.61
C ALA A 377 -37.38 -11.83 5.74
N ASP A 378 -36.80 -12.37 6.82
CA ASP A 378 -36.31 -11.60 7.96
C ASP A 378 -34.82 -11.25 7.82
N GLY A 379 -34.14 -11.66 6.74
CA GLY A 379 -32.75 -11.30 6.46
C GLY A 379 -32.54 -9.87 5.95
N SER A 380 -31.28 -9.42 5.94
CA SER A 380 -30.85 -8.09 5.49
C SER A 380 -30.56 -8.04 3.99
N PHE A 381 -31.32 -8.77 3.17
CA PHE A 381 -31.12 -8.81 1.71
C PHE A 381 -31.60 -7.54 1.00
N PHE A 382 -30.93 -7.17 -0.08
CA PHE A 382 -31.30 -5.99 -0.87
C PHE A 382 -31.20 -6.30 -2.37
N ALA A 383 -32.18 -5.85 -3.16
CA ALA A 383 -32.19 -6.07 -4.60
C ALA A 383 -31.07 -5.25 -5.29
N PRO A 384 -30.26 -5.82 -6.18
CA PRO A 384 -29.41 -5.02 -7.05
C PRO A 384 -30.27 -3.99 -7.77
N THR A 385 -29.91 -2.71 -7.66
CA THR A 385 -30.73 -1.61 -8.17
C THR A 385 -29.90 -0.73 -9.09
N LEU A 386 -30.31 -0.68 -10.36
CA LEU A 386 -29.70 0.19 -11.37
C LEU A 386 -30.62 1.38 -11.61
N LEU A 387 -30.10 2.57 -11.36
CA LEU A 387 -30.76 3.83 -11.66
C LEU A 387 -30.22 4.43 -12.96
N MET A 388 -31.02 5.29 -13.59
CA MET A 388 -30.62 6.10 -14.74
C MET A 388 -30.96 7.57 -14.51
N CYS A 389 -29.93 8.39 -14.59
CA CYS A 389 -29.99 9.84 -14.56
C CYS A 389 -29.83 10.38 -15.98
N ARG A 390 -30.87 10.99 -16.55
CA ARG A 390 -30.81 11.54 -17.92
C ARG A 390 -29.98 12.83 -18.01
N ASP A 391 -29.88 13.58 -16.93
CA ASP A 391 -29.14 14.84 -16.86
C ASP A 391 -28.34 14.91 -15.55
N GLY A 392 -27.10 14.42 -15.63
CA GLY A 392 -26.17 14.41 -14.50
C GLY A 392 -25.69 15.81 -14.09
N HIS A 393 -25.94 16.86 -14.88
CA HIS A 393 -25.58 18.24 -14.50
C HIS A 393 -26.63 18.86 -13.58
N ARG A 394 -27.91 18.55 -13.81
CA ARG A 394 -29.04 19.15 -13.06
C ARG A 394 -29.49 18.35 -11.86
N ASN A 395 -29.06 17.09 -11.73
CA ASN A 395 -29.42 16.25 -10.59
C ASN A 395 -28.22 16.04 -9.65
N ASP A 396 -28.12 16.86 -8.61
CA ASP A 396 -27.01 16.78 -7.65
C ASP A 396 -27.03 15.51 -6.79
N ALA A 397 -28.19 14.85 -6.64
CA ALA A 397 -28.32 13.68 -5.76
C ALA A 397 -27.38 12.54 -6.19
N VAL A 398 -27.17 12.33 -7.50
CA VAL A 398 -26.28 11.28 -8.01
C VAL A 398 -24.81 11.54 -7.73
N HIS A 399 -24.47 12.79 -7.37
CA HIS A 399 -23.13 13.24 -7.03
C HIS A 399 -22.95 13.51 -5.53
N ASP A 400 -24.01 13.38 -4.72
CA ASP A 400 -23.99 13.70 -3.29
C ASP A 400 -24.51 12.60 -2.37
N VAL A 401 -25.36 11.70 -2.86
CA VAL A 401 -25.97 10.62 -2.07
C VAL A 401 -25.33 9.29 -2.43
N GLU A 402 -24.67 8.66 -1.45
CA GLU A 402 -24.22 7.28 -1.56
C GLU A 402 -25.22 6.34 -0.88
N ALA A 403 -25.72 5.36 -1.64
CA ALA A 403 -26.38 4.18 -1.08
C ALA A 403 -25.34 3.06 -0.94
N PHE A 404 -24.91 2.78 0.28
CA PHE A 404 -23.82 1.82 0.57
C PHE A 404 -24.29 0.35 0.49
N GLY A 405 -24.75 -0.03 -0.70
CA GLY A 405 -25.30 -1.35 -1.02
C GLY A 405 -25.22 -1.61 -2.52
N PRO A 406 -26.03 -2.53 -3.08
CA PRO A 406 -25.92 -2.92 -4.48
C PRO A 406 -26.67 -1.92 -5.39
N VAL A 407 -26.35 -0.64 -5.27
CA VAL A 407 -27.03 0.48 -5.96
C VAL A 407 -26.01 1.29 -6.75
N SER A 408 -26.28 1.51 -8.04
CA SER A 408 -25.48 2.38 -8.91
C SER A 408 -26.38 3.18 -9.85
N THR A 409 -25.91 4.36 -10.26
CA THR A 409 -26.63 5.24 -11.19
C THR A 409 -25.84 5.43 -12.48
N MET A 410 -26.47 5.18 -13.61
CA MET A 410 -25.92 5.45 -14.94
C MET A 410 -26.30 6.86 -15.42
N MET A 411 -25.38 7.53 -16.11
CA MET A 411 -25.59 8.87 -16.66
C MET A 411 -24.83 9.04 -18.00
N PRO A 412 -25.43 9.75 -18.97
CA PRO A 412 -24.79 10.00 -20.26
C PRO A 412 -23.76 11.14 -20.16
N TYR A 413 -22.89 11.21 -21.16
CA TYR A 413 -22.04 12.35 -21.48
C TYR A 413 -21.93 12.50 -23.01
N SER A 414 -21.62 13.70 -23.48
CA SER A 414 -21.45 14.04 -24.90
C SER A 414 -20.00 13.92 -25.37
N ASP A 415 -19.04 14.35 -24.56
CA ASP A 415 -17.60 14.18 -24.82
C ASP A 415 -16.78 13.79 -23.57
N LEU A 416 -15.52 13.43 -23.80
CA LEU A 416 -14.62 12.97 -22.73
C LEU A 416 -14.36 14.04 -21.65
N ASP A 417 -14.37 15.33 -21.99
CA ASP A 417 -14.18 16.39 -21.00
C ASP A 417 -15.39 16.49 -20.07
N GLU A 418 -16.60 16.34 -20.62
CA GLU A 418 -17.81 16.23 -19.83
C GLU A 418 -17.81 14.99 -18.93
N ALA A 419 -17.36 13.83 -19.44
CA ALA A 419 -17.24 12.61 -18.64
C ALA A 419 -16.33 12.83 -17.41
N LEU A 420 -15.20 13.51 -17.60
CA LEU A 420 -14.25 13.83 -16.54
C LEU A 420 -14.80 14.89 -15.58
N ALA A 421 -15.53 15.88 -16.08
CA ALA A 421 -16.21 16.88 -15.26
C ALA A 421 -17.27 16.21 -14.36
N LEU A 422 -18.10 15.32 -14.92
CA LEU A 422 -19.07 14.51 -14.18
C LEU A 422 -18.36 13.65 -13.14
N ALA A 423 -17.26 12.97 -13.49
CA ALA A 423 -16.47 12.19 -12.55
C ALA A 423 -15.99 13.04 -11.35
N ALA A 424 -15.49 14.24 -11.60
CA ALA A 424 -15.03 15.18 -10.57
C ALA A 424 -16.16 15.66 -9.63
N ARG A 425 -17.42 15.67 -10.08
CA ARG A 425 -18.58 16.03 -9.24
C ARG A 425 -18.80 15.09 -8.05
N GLY A 426 -18.16 13.93 -8.01
CA GLY A 426 -18.09 13.08 -6.81
C GLY A 426 -17.36 13.74 -5.62
N LYS A 427 -16.72 14.90 -5.84
CA LYS A 427 -16.00 15.71 -4.82
C LYS A 427 -14.85 14.97 -4.16
N GLY A 428 -14.20 14.09 -4.93
CA GLY A 428 -13.06 13.29 -4.51
C GLY A 428 -13.48 11.87 -4.12
N SER A 429 -12.95 10.88 -4.83
CA SER A 429 -13.31 9.47 -4.68
C SER A 429 -12.07 8.61 -4.42
N LEU A 430 -12.29 7.40 -3.89
CA LEU A 430 -11.24 6.41 -3.68
C LEU A 430 -10.71 5.89 -5.02
N VAL A 431 -11.60 5.52 -5.94
CA VAL A 431 -11.21 4.90 -7.21
C VAL A 431 -12.12 5.31 -8.38
N SER A 432 -11.55 5.35 -9.58
CA SER A 432 -12.30 5.32 -10.84
C SER A 432 -11.82 4.23 -11.78
N THR A 433 -12.68 3.80 -12.71
CA THR A 433 -12.32 2.97 -13.86
C THR A 433 -12.50 3.77 -15.15
N LEU A 434 -11.56 3.63 -16.08
CA LEU A 434 -11.69 4.02 -17.49
C LEU A 434 -11.58 2.76 -18.35
N VAL A 435 -12.59 2.49 -19.16
CA VAL A 435 -12.56 1.42 -20.17
C VAL A 435 -12.40 2.04 -21.55
N THR A 436 -11.28 1.79 -22.22
CA THR A 436 -10.93 2.34 -23.54
C THR A 436 -9.93 1.42 -24.25
N ARG A 437 -9.95 1.39 -25.58
CA ARG A 437 -8.94 0.69 -26.39
C ARG A 437 -7.79 1.59 -26.82
N ASP A 438 -7.96 2.91 -26.73
CA ASP A 438 -7.00 3.88 -27.23
C ASP A 438 -6.07 4.39 -26.09
N PRO A 439 -4.76 4.07 -26.15
CA PRO A 439 -3.79 4.60 -25.20
C PRO A 439 -3.75 6.14 -25.15
N LYS A 440 -4.11 6.85 -26.23
CA LYS A 440 -4.16 8.31 -26.25
C LYS A 440 -5.30 8.87 -25.41
N ILE A 441 -6.46 8.20 -25.40
CA ILE A 441 -7.58 8.54 -24.53
C ILE A 441 -7.16 8.34 -23.07
N ALA A 442 -6.55 7.20 -22.75
CA ALA A 442 -6.04 6.93 -21.41
C ALA A 442 -4.99 7.98 -20.96
N ALA A 443 -4.00 8.28 -21.80
CA ALA A 443 -2.96 9.26 -21.50
C ALA A 443 -3.51 10.68 -21.24
N ARG A 444 -4.61 11.05 -21.90
CA ARG A 444 -5.31 12.33 -21.66
C ARG A 444 -6.19 12.29 -20.41
N ALA A 445 -7.00 11.25 -20.25
CA ALA A 445 -8.04 11.19 -19.22
C ALA A 445 -7.47 10.89 -17.82
N VAL A 446 -6.46 10.03 -17.71
CA VAL A 446 -5.95 9.58 -16.40
C VAL A 446 -5.39 10.71 -15.55
N PRO A 447 -4.53 11.63 -16.04
CA PRO A 447 -4.04 12.74 -15.22
C PRO A 447 -5.17 13.62 -14.66
N ALA A 448 -6.21 13.89 -15.46
CA ALA A 448 -7.37 14.66 -15.04
C ALA A 448 -8.22 13.90 -14.00
N ALA A 449 -8.49 12.61 -14.22
CA ALA A 449 -9.23 11.78 -13.27
C ALA A 449 -8.46 11.61 -11.95
N ALA A 450 -7.16 11.34 -12.01
CA ALA A 450 -6.30 11.06 -10.85
C ALA A 450 -6.18 12.26 -9.88
N ALA A 451 -6.42 13.49 -10.34
CA ALA A 451 -6.50 14.66 -9.45
C ALA A 451 -7.64 14.53 -8.41
N MET A 452 -8.71 13.80 -8.74
CA MET A 452 -9.89 13.60 -7.90
C MET A 452 -10.09 12.15 -7.46
N HIS A 453 -9.20 11.23 -7.82
CA HIS A 453 -9.32 9.80 -7.53
C HIS A 453 -7.98 9.26 -7.05
N GLY A 454 -7.96 8.59 -5.89
CA GLY A 454 -6.69 8.07 -5.36
C GLY A 454 -6.14 6.86 -6.11
N ARG A 455 -6.99 6.16 -6.86
CA ARG A 455 -6.63 5.09 -7.79
C ARG A 455 -7.44 5.19 -9.07
N VAL A 456 -6.81 4.90 -10.21
CA VAL A 456 -7.49 4.83 -11.51
C VAL A 456 -7.17 3.48 -12.15
N LEU A 457 -8.19 2.69 -12.44
CA LEU A 457 -8.06 1.45 -13.22
C LEU A 457 -8.29 1.78 -14.71
N ILE A 458 -7.29 1.54 -15.55
CA ILE A 458 -7.49 1.48 -17.00
C ILE A 458 -7.76 0.01 -17.33
N LEU A 459 -8.89 -0.29 -17.96
CA LEU A 459 -9.28 -1.64 -18.28
C LEU A 459 -9.54 -1.78 -19.78
N GLU A 460 -8.81 -2.70 -20.40
CA GLU A 460 -9.01 -3.16 -21.77
C GLU A 460 -8.71 -4.65 -21.87
N ARG A 461 -8.79 -5.21 -23.08
CA ARG A 461 -8.61 -6.64 -23.34
C ARG A 461 -7.35 -7.24 -22.68
N GLU A 462 -6.17 -6.67 -22.86
CA GLU A 462 -4.91 -7.21 -22.35
C GLU A 462 -4.89 -7.17 -20.81
N ALA A 463 -5.18 -6.01 -20.22
CA ALA A 463 -5.23 -5.82 -18.77
C ALA A 463 -6.29 -6.72 -18.09
N SER A 464 -7.38 -7.03 -18.78
CA SER A 464 -8.48 -7.82 -18.21
C SER A 464 -8.11 -9.27 -17.84
N VAL A 465 -7.06 -9.81 -18.44
CA VAL A 465 -6.61 -11.21 -18.22
C VAL A 465 -6.15 -11.40 -16.78
N ASP A 466 -5.36 -10.46 -16.27
CA ASP A 466 -4.74 -10.53 -14.93
C ASP A 466 -5.26 -9.44 -13.97
N SER A 467 -6.29 -8.69 -14.37
CA SER A 467 -6.84 -7.61 -13.56
C SER A 467 -7.40 -8.13 -12.23
N THR A 468 -6.90 -7.54 -11.15
CA THR A 468 -7.42 -7.75 -9.79
C THR A 468 -8.76 -7.05 -9.55
N GLY A 469 -9.15 -6.17 -10.48
CA GLY A 469 -10.42 -5.47 -10.49
C GLY A 469 -10.43 -4.12 -9.82
N HIS A 470 -11.56 -3.43 -9.98
CA HIS A 470 -11.81 -2.13 -9.38
C HIS A 470 -11.89 -2.22 -7.85
N GLY A 471 -12.58 -3.25 -7.32
CA GLY A 471 -12.91 -3.35 -5.91
C GLY A 471 -11.90 -4.05 -5.00
N SER A 472 -10.67 -4.29 -5.47
CA SER A 472 -9.61 -5.00 -4.73
C SER A 472 -8.41 -4.08 -4.48
N PRO A 473 -8.36 -3.33 -3.37
CA PRO A 473 -7.20 -2.52 -3.04
C PRO A 473 -5.97 -3.41 -2.81
N LEU A 474 -4.92 -3.21 -3.61
CA LEU A 474 -3.68 -3.97 -3.48
C LEU A 474 -2.76 -3.35 -2.43
N PRO A 475 -2.09 -4.13 -1.56
CA PRO A 475 -1.24 -3.61 -0.49
C PRO A 475 -0.12 -2.67 -0.96
N GLN A 476 0.31 -2.83 -2.21
CA GLN A 476 1.46 -2.10 -2.77
C GLN A 476 1.04 -0.78 -3.43
N LEU A 477 -0.25 -0.65 -3.71
CA LEU A 477 -0.86 0.51 -4.36
C LEU A 477 -1.60 1.33 -3.31
N LYS A 478 -1.64 2.64 -3.51
CA LYS A 478 -2.34 3.55 -2.61
C LYS A 478 -3.83 3.19 -2.55
N HIS A 479 -4.36 3.19 -1.34
CA HIS A 479 -5.80 3.21 -1.04
C HIS A 479 -6.12 4.52 -0.29
N GLY A 480 -7.30 5.09 -0.47
CA GLY A 480 -7.61 6.46 -0.01
C GLY A 480 -7.75 7.45 -1.17
N GLY A 481 -8.30 8.63 -0.92
CA GLY A 481 -8.64 9.61 -1.95
C GLY A 481 -8.91 11.01 -1.38
N PRO A 482 -8.85 12.06 -2.22
CA PRO A 482 -9.06 13.44 -1.76
C PRO A 482 -10.52 13.72 -1.40
N GLY A 483 -10.78 14.88 -0.78
CA GLY A 483 -12.12 15.42 -0.60
C GLY A 483 -13.05 14.49 0.19
N ARG A 484 -14.18 14.09 -0.41
CA ARG A 484 -15.22 13.26 0.23
C ARG A 484 -14.68 11.93 0.72
N ALA A 485 -13.79 11.29 -0.04
CA ALA A 485 -13.14 10.04 0.32
C ALA A 485 -12.25 10.13 1.59
N GLY A 486 -12.07 11.33 2.15
CA GLY A 486 -11.56 11.55 3.50
C GLY A 486 -10.21 12.26 3.56
N GLY A 487 -9.48 12.31 2.44
CA GLY A 487 -8.17 12.95 2.29
C GLY A 487 -7.00 12.11 2.77
N GLY A 488 -7.26 10.93 3.33
CA GLY A 488 -6.26 10.00 3.84
C GLY A 488 -5.58 9.15 2.77
N GLU A 489 -4.48 8.51 3.17
CA GLU A 489 -3.77 7.51 2.38
C GLU A 489 -3.43 6.29 3.25
N GLU A 490 -3.75 5.11 2.73
CA GLU A 490 -3.49 3.80 3.29
C GLU A 490 -2.81 2.92 2.23
N LEU A 491 -2.29 1.78 2.63
CA LEU A 491 -1.52 0.88 1.76
C LEU A 491 -0.33 1.59 1.06
N GLY A 492 -0.21 1.49 -0.27
CA GLY A 492 0.87 2.15 -1.02
C GLY A 492 2.27 1.60 -0.72
N GLY A 493 2.33 0.35 -0.24
CA GLY A 493 3.55 -0.34 0.14
C GLY A 493 4.24 0.28 1.35
N VAL A 494 5.54 0.53 1.25
CA VAL A 494 6.32 1.17 2.34
C VAL A 494 5.81 2.58 2.69
N ARG A 495 5.05 3.25 1.81
CA ARG A 495 4.43 4.56 2.11
C ARG A 495 3.59 4.53 3.37
N ALA A 496 2.72 3.51 3.56
CA ALA A 496 1.94 3.37 4.79
C ALA A 496 2.81 3.22 6.04
N VAL A 497 3.93 2.49 5.96
CA VAL A 497 4.86 2.36 7.10
C VAL A 497 5.40 3.74 7.50
N ARG A 498 5.72 4.60 6.52
CA ARG A 498 6.24 5.95 6.77
C ARG A 498 5.24 6.87 7.47
N HIS A 499 3.93 6.68 7.29
CA HIS A 499 2.92 7.46 8.02
C HIS A 499 3.00 7.26 9.54
N TYR A 500 3.38 6.06 9.98
CA TYR A 500 3.57 5.69 11.38
C TYR A 500 4.98 5.99 11.91
N LEU A 501 5.89 6.49 11.07
CA LEU A 501 7.21 6.95 11.47
C LEU A 501 7.24 8.48 11.60
N GLN A 502 8.19 9.00 12.36
CA GLN A 502 8.50 10.43 12.43
C GLN A 502 9.68 10.74 11.51
N ARG A 503 9.47 11.65 10.56
CA ARG A 503 10.54 12.19 9.72
C ARG A 503 11.32 13.27 10.48
N ALA A 504 12.63 13.18 10.48
CA ALA A 504 13.52 14.20 11.01
C ALA A 504 14.61 14.53 9.99
N ALA A 505 14.79 15.82 9.70
CA ALA A 505 15.99 16.29 9.03
C ALA A 505 17.13 16.36 10.05
N ILE A 506 18.23 15.68 9.76
CA ILE A 506 19.44 15.72 10.58
C ILE A 506 20.56 16.40 9.80
N GLN A 507 21.38 17.17 10.49
CA GLN A 507 22.50 17.91 9.93
C GLN A 507 23.74 17.65 10.76
N GLY A 508 24.89 17.60 10.11
CA GLY A 508 26.15 17.34 10.79
C GLY A 508 27.29 17.09 9.82
N SER A 509 28.43 16.62 10.35
CA SER A 509 29.49 16.13 9.49
C SER A 509 29.06 14.82 8.82
N PRO A 510 29.53 14.53 7.59
CA PRO A 510 29.28 13.26 6.93
C PRO A 510 29.54 12.03 7.81
N THR A 511 30.61 12.05 8.62
CA THR A 511 30.94 10.97 9.56
C THR A 511 29.85 10.74 10.60
N MET A 512 29.32 11.82 11.19
CA MET A 512 28.25 11.72 12.17
C MET A 512 26.94 11.25 11.53
N LEU A 513 26.64 11.74 10.32
CA LEU A 513 25.47 11.27 9.58
C LEU A 513 25.58 9.78 9.26
N ALA A 514 26.75 9.31 8.85
CA ALA A 514 26.98 7.89 8.56
C ALA A 514 26.79 7.00 9.79
N ALA A 515 27.21 7.47 10.97
CA ALA A 515 26.98 6.77 12.23
C ALA A 515 25.50 6.67 12.60
N VAL A 516 24.70 7.70 12.31
CA VAL A 516 23.26 7.72 12.60
C VAL A 516 22.46 6.88 11.61
N THR A 517 22.78 6.98 10.31
CA THR A 517 22.02 6.28 9.26
C THR A 517 22.42 4.81 9.11
N GLY A 518 23.60 4.42 9.61
CA GLY A 518 24.19 3.11 9.34
C GLY A 518 24.69 2.93 7.90
N GLU A 519 24.70 4.02 7.11
CA GLU A 519 25.09 4.04 5.70
C GLU A 519 26.24 5.03 5.48
N TYR A 520 27.19 4.71 4.62
CA TYR A 520 28.27 5.63 4.28
C TYR A 520 27.70 6.89 3.61
N VAL A 521 28.09 8.04 4.14
CA VAL A 521 27.83 9.35 3.56
C VAL A 521 29.13 9.88 2.96
N ARG A 522 29.08 10.40 1.73
CA ARG A 522 30.28 10.92 1.07
C ARG A 522 30.95 12.01 1.90
N GLY A 523 32.27 11.90 2.04
CA GLY A 523 33.07 12.77 2.90
C GLY A 523 33.15 12.30 4.35
N ALA A 524 32.53 11.18 4.70
CA ALA A 524 32.72 10.55 6.01
C ALA A 524 34.14 9.96 6.11
N ALA A 525 34.58 9.79 7.36
CA ALA A 525 35.79 9.04 7.65
C ALA A 525 35.68 7.61 7.07
N VAL A 526 36.79 7.09 6.57
CA VAL A 526 36.88 5.78 5.94
C VAL A 526 37.77 4.86 6.77
N ASN A 527 37.50 3.56 6.69
CA ASN A 527 38.30 2.52 7.32
C ASN A 527 39.18 1.87 6.26
N GLU A 528 40.46 2.23 6.22
CA GLU A 528 41.43 1.61 5.31
C GLU A 528 42.18 0.48 6.04
N SER A 529 42.35 -0.65 5.35
CA SER A 529 43.03 -1.84 5.86
C SER A 529 43.99 -2.37 4.80
N PRO A 530 45.10 -3.05 5.19
CA PRO A 530 45.93 -3.78 4.24
C PRO A 530 45.16 -4.88 3.49
N ILE A 531 44.07 -5.39 4.07
CA ILE A 531 43.22 -6.40 3.45
C ILE A 531 42.20 -5.73 2.54
N HIS A 532 42.21 -6.12 1.27
CA HIS A 532 41.26 -5.65 0.27
C HIS A 532 39.81 -5.92 0.70
N PRO A 533 38.87 -4.94 0.65
CA PRO A 533 37.51 -5.13 1.13
C PRO A 533 36.76 -6.32 0.50
N PHE A 534 36.90 -6.56 -0.81
CA PHE A 534 36.34 -7.77 -1.47
C PHE A 534 36.90 -9.12 -1.00
N ARG A 535 37.93 -9.15 -0.13
CA ARG A 535 38.43 -10.37 0.50
C ARG A 535 37.81 -10.63 1.87
N LYS A 536 37.00 -9.70 2.39
CA LYS A 536 36.30 -9.82 3.66
C LYS A 536 34.94 -10.52 3.45
N HIS A 537 34.57 -11.39 4.38
CA HIS A 537 33.22 -11.96 4.42
C HIS A 537 32.21 -10.91 4.86
N PHE A 538 30.92 -11.21 4.68
CA PHE A 538 29.85 -10.28 5.04
C PHE A 538 29.93 -9.81 6.50
N GLU A 539 30.28 -10.67 7.46
CA GLU A 539 30.42 -10.33 8.88
C GLU A 539 31.61 -9.39 9.15
N ASP A 540 32.70 -9.57 8.41
CA ASP A 540 33.95 -8.81 8.60
C ASP A 540 33.91 -7.42 7.95
N LEU A 541 32.99 -7.21 7.02
CA LEU A 541 32.77 -5.92 6.35
C LEU A 541 32.08 -4.93 7.28
N GLN A 542 32.61 -3.72 7.33
CA GLN A 542 31.98 -2.60 8.03
C GLN A 542 31.60 -1.49 7.05
N THR A 543 30.48 -0.81 7.29
CA THR A 543 30.17 0.44 6.58
C THR A 543 31.33 1.41 6.76
N GLY A 544 31.81 1.98 5.65
CA GLY A 544 33.00 2.83 5.62
C GLY A 544 34.31 2.11 5.28
N ASP A 545 34.34 0.77 5.23
CA ASP A 545 35.50 0.02 4.71
C ASP A 545 35.83 0.49 3.29
N SER A 546 37.05 1.00 3.08
CA SER A 546 37.41 1.68 1.85
C SER A 546 38.71 1.15 1.25
N LEU A 547 38.75 1.17 -0.08
CA LEU A 547 39.93 0.92 -0.89
C LEU A 547 40.16 2.11 -1.79
N LEU A 548 41.33 2.71 -1.66
CA LEU A 548 41.84 3.69 -2.60
C LEU A 548 42.81 2.98 -3.56
N THR A 549 42.41 2.83 -4.83
CA THR A 549 43.14 1.99 -5.79
C THR A 549 44.50 2.57 -6.18
N HIS A 550 45.29 1.83 -6.96
CA HIS A 550 46.38 2.42 -7.73
C HIS A 550 45.81 3.26 -8.91
N ARG A 551 46.70 3.96 -9.62
CA ARG A 551 46.35 4.89 -10.71
C ARG A 551 46.47 4.19 -12.07
N ARG A 552 45.64 4.60 -13.04
CA ARG A 552 45.75 4.21 -14.46
C ARG A 552 45.64 5.43 -15.35
N THR A 553 46.62 5.63 -16.23
CA THR A 553 46.57 6.70 -17.25
C THR A 553 45.80 6.20 -18.46
N VAL A 554 44.83 6.99 -18.91
CA VAL A 554 44.02 6.71 -20.09
C VAL A 554 44.76 7.22 -21.32
N SER A 555 45.00 6.34 -22.28
CA SER A 555 45.69 6.64 -23.53
C SER A 555 44.73 6.60 -24.72
N GLU A 556 45.20 7.10 -25.87
CA GLU A 556 44.45 6.93 -27.13
C GLU A 556 44.25 5.45 -27.48
N ALA A 557 45.25 4.60 -27.20
CA ALA A 557 45.16 3.16 -27.43
C ALA A 557 44.03 2.51 -26.63
N ASP A 558 43.78 2.98 -25.40
CA ASP A 558 42.65 2.51 -24.60
C ASP A 558 41.31 2.83 -25.25
N ILE A 559 41.16 4.06 -25.78
CA ILE A 559 39.93 4.51 -26.46
C ILE A 559 39.70 3.70 -27.73
N VAL A 560 40.74 3.53 -28.54
CA VAL A 560 40.67 2.76 -29.79
C VAL A 560 40.36 1.29 -29.50
N ALA A 561 41.06 0.68 -28.55
CA ALA A 561 40.84 -0.72 -28.17
C ALA A 561 39.44 -0.94 -27.59
N PHE A 562 38.97 -0.04 -26.71
CA PHE A 562 37.64 -0.15 -26.14
C PHE A 562 36.54 0.05 -27.19
N GLY A 563 36.69 1.00 -28.11
CA GLY A 563 35.75 1.13 -29.23
C GLY A 563 35.78 -0.09 -30.16
N GLY A 564 36.95 -0.68 -30.39
CA GLY A 564 37.09 -1.94 -31.14
C GLY A 564 36.38 -3.12 -30.48
N ILE A 565 36.49 -3.27 -29.17
CA ILE A 565 35.88 -4.38 -28.41
C ILE A 565 34.39 -4.15 -28.16
N SER A 566 33.99 -2.93 -27.82
CA SER A 566 32.60 -2.60 -27.51
C SER A 566 31.75 -2.33 -28.76
N GLY A 567 32.39 -2.02 -29.89
CA GLY A 567 31.73 -1.54 -31.11
C GLY A 567 31.32 -0.06 -31.06
N ASP A 568 31.59 0.63 -29.95
CA ASP A 568 31.26 2.05 -29.79
C ASP A 568 32.31 2.95 -30.45
N PHE A 569 32.09 3.28 -31.72
CA PHE A 569 32.89 4.24 -32.50
C PHE A 569 32.29 5.65 -32.50
N PHE A 570 31.56 6.03 -31.45
CA PHE A 570 30.95 7.35 -31.36
C PHE A 570 31.98 8.48 -31.59
N TYR A 571 31.57 9.49 -32.36
CA TYR A 571 32.48 10.51 -32.90
C TYR A 571 33.28 11.25 -31.81
N MET A 572 32.71 11.43 -30.61
CA MET A 572 33.41 12.07 -29.48
C MET A 572 34.66 11.33 -29.01
N HIS A 573 34.81 10.06 -29.38
CA HIS A 573 35.93 9.20 -29.02
C HIS A 573 36.90 8.98 -30.19
N PHE A 574 36.42 9.10 -31.44
CA PHE A 574 37.17 8.69 -32.63
C PHE A 574 37.44 9.81 -33.65
N ASP A 575 36.56 10.80 -33.77
CA ASP A 575 36.69 11.87 -34.76
C ASP A 575 37.32 13.12 -34.14
N GLU A 576 38.57 13.37 -34.48
CA GLU A 576 39.33 14.53 -34.01
C GLU A 576 38.76 15.87 -34.52
N ILE A 577 38.17 15.91 -35.72
CA ILE A 577 37.62 17.13 -36.31
C ILE A 577 36.33 17.48 -35.57
N ALA A 578 35.40 16.53 -35.48
CA ALA A 578 34.13 16.73 -34.80
C ALA A 578 34.31 17.00 -33.30
N ALA A 579 35.28 16.36 -32.64
CA ALA A 579 35.53 16.58 -31.21
C ALA A 579 36.07 17.99 -30.90
N LYS A 580 36.83 18.62 -31.81
CA LYS A 580 37.29 20.01 -31.67
C LYS A 580 36.15 21.02 -31.73
N GLU A 581 35.12 20.73 -32.52
CA GLU A 581 33.92 21.56 -32.64
C GLU A 581 32.93 21.34 -31.49
N SER A 582 33.15 20.31 -30.67
CA SER A 582 32.33 20.02 -29.50
C SER A 582 32.68 20.93 -28.30
N GLN A 583 31.80 20.93 -27.30
CA GLN A 583 32.04 21.62 -26.01
C GLN A 583 33.29 21.14 -25.25
N PHE A 584 33.85 19.98 -25.60
CA PHE A 584 35.02 19.41 -24.95
C PHE A 584 36.34 19.80 -25.63
N GLY A 585 36.29 20.30 -26.88
CA GLY A 585 37.44 20.75 -27.66
C GLY A 585 38.47 19.67 -28.03
N LYS A 586 38.27 18.43 -27.61
CA LYS A 586 39.14 17.26 -27.88
C LYS A 586 38.37 15.96 -27.74
N ARG A 587 38.93 14.87 -28.28
CA ARG A 587 38.41 13.51 -28.03
C ARG A 587 38.52 13.17 -26.55
N ILE A 588 37.48 12.50 -26.05
CA ILE A 588 37.40 12.04 -24.66
C ILE A 588 37.28 10.52 -24.65
N ALA A 589 37.59 9.88 -23.53
CA ALA A 589 37.40 8.45 -23.35
C ALA A 589 35.93 8.08 -23.19
N HIS A 590 35.56 6.84 -23.55
CA HIS A 590 34.22 6.33 -23.31
C HIS A 590 33.90 6.33 -21.82
N GLY A 591 32.72 6.79 -21.43
CA GLY A 591 32.27 6.68 -20.05
C GLY A 591 32.28 5.22 -19.57
N TYR A 592 31.83 4.28 -20.41
CA TYR A 592 31.86 2.85 -20.09
C TYR A 592 33.26 2.27 -20.04
N PHE A 593 34.23 2.85 -20.77
CA PHE A 593 35.63 2.51 -20.56
C PHE A 593 36.10 2.96 -19.18
N VAL A 594 35.80 4.19 -18.76
CA VAL A 594 36.16 4.68 -17.41
C VAL A 594 35.57 3.80 -16.32
N LEU A 595 34.30 3.39 -16.47
CA LEU A 595 33.64 2.43 -15.58
C LEU A 595 34.36 1.07 -15.55
N SER A 596 34.66 0.51 -16.73
CA SER A 596 35.34 -0.78 -16.86
C SER A 596 36.76 -0.76 -16.30
N ALA A 597 37.48 0.33 -16.57
CA ALA A 597 38.82 0.58 -16.05
C ALA A 597 38.79 0.72 -14.53
N ALA A 598 37.82 1.44 -13.97
CA ALA A 598 37.64 1.54 -12.53
C ALA A 598 37.35 0.16 -11.90
N ALA A 599 36.46 -0.65 -12.49
CA ALA A 599 36.23 -2.02 -12.04
C ALA A 599 37.53 -2.85 -12.06
N GLY A 600 38.32 -2.75 -13.12
CA GLY A 600 39.64 -3.39 -13.20
C GLY A 600 40.62 -2.91 -12.12
N LEU A 601 40.44 -1.72 -11.54
CA LEU A 601 41.28 -1.19 -10.47
C LEU A 601 40.87 -1.68 -9.07
N PHE A 602 39.57 -1.86 -8.80
CA PHE A 602 39.07 -2.19 -7.45
C PHE A 602 38.56 -3.62 -7.30
N VAL A 603 38.35 -4.38 -8.37
CA VAL A 603 37.90 -5.78 -8.27
C VAL A 603 39.11 -6.65 -7.96
N SER A 604 39.03 -7.42 -6.87
CA SER A 604 40.04 -8.43 -6.56
C SER A 604 39.88 -9.64 -7.52
N PRO A 605 40.93 -10.06 -8.24
CA PRO A 605 40.81 -11.09 -9.28
C PRO A 605 40.75 -12.54 -8.75
N GLY A 606 41.26 -12.80 -7.54
CA GLY A 606 41.25 -14.15 -6.98
C GLY A 606 39.94 -14.50 -6.29
N VAL A 607 39.63 -15.81 -6.22
CA VAL A 607 38.46 -16.35 -5.52
C VAL A 607 38.38 -15.82 -4.09
N GLY A 608 37.19 -15.40 -3.68
CA GLY A 608 36.94 -14.81 -2.37
C GLY A 608 35.45 -14.71 -2.05
N PRO A 609 35.09 -13.98 -0.98
CA PRO A 609 33.71 -13.91 -0.49
C PRO A 609 32.73 -13.20 -1.41
N VAL A 610 33.20 -12.33 -2.32
CA VAL A 610 32.32 -11.69 -3.31
C VAL A 610 31.93 -12.73 -4.36
N LEU A 611 30.65 -13.09 -4.38
CA LEU A 611 30.09 -14.14 -5.24
C LEU A 611 29.68 -13.61 -6.61
N ALA A 612 29.07 -12.42 -6.63
CA ALA A 612 28.62 -11.79 -7.86
C ALA A 612 28.56 -10.28 -7.69
N ASN A 613 29.02 -9.53 -8.71
CA ASN A 613 28.70 -8.13 -8.88
C ASN A 613 27.55 -8.05 -9.90
N TYR A 614 26.33 -7.83 -9.43
CA TYR A 614 25.12 -8.06 -10.23
C TYR A 614 24.29 -6.79 -10.49
N GLY A 615 24.66 -5.66 -9.87
CA GLY A 615 23.89 -4.43 -10.01
C GLY A 615 24.78 -3.19 -9.98
N LEU A 616 24.31 -2.15 -10.65
CA LEU A 616 24.93 -0.84 -10.69
C LEU A 616 23.81 0.20 -10.63
N ASP A 617 23.91 1.10 -9.65
CA ASP A 617 22.91 2.13 -9.41
C ASP A 617 23.54 3.53 -9.56
N ASN A 618 22.70 4.52 -9.88
CA ASN A 618 23.03 5.95 -9.80
C ASN A 618 24.28 6.40 -10.60
N LEU A 619 24.65 5.73 -11.69
CA LEU A 619 25.80 6.13 -12.50
C LEU A 619 25.65 7.52 -13.10
N ARG A 620 26.65 8.36 -12.85
CA ARG A 620 26.82 9.68 -13.44
C ARG A 620 28.27 9.86 -13.89
N PHE A 621 28.44 10.32 -15.12
CA PHE A 621 29.70 10.88 -15.61
C PHE A 621 29.65 12.38 -15.37
N VAL A 622 30.54 12.88 -14.52
CA VAL A 622 30.50 14.25 -13.99
C VAL A 622 31.41 15.16 -14.78
N ALA A 623 32.63 14.70 -15.07
CA ALA A 623 33.63 15.42 -15.87
C ALA A 623 34.24 14.46 -16.91
N PRO A 624 34.61 14.97 -18.09
CA PRO A 624 35.20 14.14 -19.14
C PRO A 624 36.61 13.68 -18.74
N VAL A 625 36.98 12.48 -19.18
CA VAL A 625 38.35 11.96 -19.09
C VAL A 625 38.96 12.05 -20.49
N GLY A 626 40.00 12.86 -20.65
CA GLY A 626 40.73 13.00 -21.90
C GLY A 626 41.87 11.99 -22.06
N ILE A 627 42.43 11.94 -23.27
CA ILE A 627 43.70 11.25 -23.52
C ILE A 627 44.79 11.91 -22.68
N GLY A 628 45.56 11.08 -21.96
CA GLY A 628 46.61 11.50 -21.03
C GLY A 628 46.14 11.72 -19.59
N ASP A 629 44.83 11.75 -19.33
CA ASP A 629 44.32 11.89 -17.96
C ASP A 629 44.53 10.61 -17.16
N THR A 630 44.84 10.77 -15.87
CA THR A 630 45.07 9.64 -14.97
C THR A 630 43.89 9.50 -14.03
N ILE A 631 43.26 8.33 -14.04
CA ILE A 631 42.12 8.01 -13.17
C ILE A 631 42.55 7.16 -11.98
N ARG A 632 41.80 7.31 -10.89
CA ARG A 632 41.90 6.51 -9.67
C ARG A 632 40.50 6.28 -9.11
N ALA A 633 40.24 5.11 -8.55
CA ALA A 633 38.96 4.81 -7.91
C ALA A 633 39.09 4.76 -6.38
N ARG A 634 38.06 5.23 -5.69
CA ARG A 634 37.81 4.93 -4.28
C ARG A 634 36.52 4.10 -4.19
N LEU A 635 36.65 2.90 -3.68
CA LEU A 635 35.56 1.96 -3.42
C LEU A 635 35.29 1.94 -1.92
N THR A 636 34.07 2.24 -1.48
CA THR A 636 33.72 2.27 -0.05
C THR A 636 32.45 1.49 0.24
N CYS A 637 32.47 0.62 1.26
CA CYS A 637 31.30 -0.15 1.68
C CYS A 637 30.22 0.82 2.18
N LYS A 638 29.14 0.95 1.41
CA LYS A 638 28.10 1.95 1.65
C LYS A 638 27.02 1.45 2.58
N ARG A 639 26.53 0.24 2.34
CA ARG A 639 25.48 -0.39 3.14
C ARG A 639 25.54 -1.89 3.01
N LYS A 640 25.11 -2.59 4.06
CA LYS A 640 24.95 -4.04 4.10
C LYS A 640 23.48 -4.38 4.33
N VAL A 641 22.97 -5.36 3.60
CA VAL A 641 21.63 -5.91 3.78
C VAL A 641 21.76 -7.42 3.85
N ASP A 642 21.41 -8.00 5.00
CA ASP A 642 21.34 -9.45 5.15
C ASP A 642 20.10 -9.95 4.42
N ARG A 643 20.25 -10.92 3.51
CA ARG A 643 19.09 -11.50 2.80
C ARG A 643 18.34 -12.50 3.67
N ASN A 644 18.92 -12.95 4.78
CA ASN A 644 18.42 -14.05 5.61
C ASN A 644 18.09 -15.29 4.76
N ARG A 645 18.88 -15.53 3.71
CA ARG A 645 18.75 -16.66 2.78
C ARG A 645 20.05 -17.43 2.73
N LYS A 646 19.92 -18.74 2.57
CA LYS A 646 21.01 -19.66 2.29
C LYS A 646 20.99 -20.04 0.82
N ASP A 647 22.16 -20.30 0.26
CA ASP A 647 22.26 -20.87 -1.08
C ASP A 647 22.02 -22.38 -1.09
N ILE A 648 22.21 -22.98 -2.27
CA ILE A 648 22.03 -24.42 -2.49
C ILE A 648 22.99 -25.28 -1.65
N PHE A 649 24.07 -24.71 -1.14
CA PHE A 649 25.06 -25.38 -0.29
C PHE A 649 24.84 -25.08 1.20
N GLY A 650 23.80 -24.32 1.55
CA GLY A 650 23.47 -23.97 2.92
C GLY A 650 24.26 -22.78 3.48
N ILE A 651 25.06 -22.09 2.64
CA ILE A 651 25.88 -20.95 3.05
C ILE A 651 25.03 -19.68 2.99
N GLY A 652 25.09 -18.86 4.05
CA GLY A 652 24.36 -17.60 4.11
C GLY A 652 24.92 -16.55 3.15
N GLN A 653 24.08 -15.64 2.66
CA GLN A 653 24.50 -14.59 1.74
C GLN A 653 23.87 -13.24 2.09
N GLY A 654 24.62 -12.16 1.90
CA GLY A 654 24.17 -10.78 2.05
C GLY A 654 24.44 -9.94 0.81
N VAL A 655 23.71 -8.84 0.66
CA VAL A 655 23.98 -7.82 -0.37
C VAL A 655 24.78 -6.69 0.25
N VAL A 656 25.90 -6.33 -0.36
CA VAL A 656 26.71 -5.17 0.01
C VAL A 656 26.67 -4.17 -1.14
N ALA A 657 26.16 -2.98 -0.85
CA ALA A 657 26.22 -1.83 -1.73
C ALA A 657 27.52 -1.07 -1.48
N TRP A 658 28.22 -0.67 -2.54
CA TRP A 658 29.45 0.09 -2.44
C TRP A 658 29.33 1.42 -3.18
N ASP A 659 29.77 2.51 -2.56
CA ASP A 659 29.94 3.81 -3.20
C ASP A 659 31.27 3.81 -3.96
N VAL A 660 31.22 4.08 -5.26
CA VAL A 660 32.40 4.21 -6.11
C VAL A 660 32.54 5.64 -6.58
N GLN A 661 33.72 6.21 -6.35
CA GLN A 661 34.13 7.53 -6.81
C GLN A 661 35.38 7.40 -7.65
N VAL A 662 35.32 7.85 -8.89
CA VAL A 662 36.48 7.89 -9.79
C VAL A 662 36.92 9.35 -9.90
N THR A 663 38.18 9.63 -9.57
CA THR A 663 38.78 10.96 -9.67
C THR A 663 39.94 10.97 -10.66
N ASN A 664 40.24 12.15 -11.22
CA ASN A 664 41.40 12.37 -12.08
C ASN A 664 42.63 12.84 -11.29
N GLN A 665 43.72 13.20 -11.99
CA GLN A 665 44.95 13.72 -11.40
C GLN A 665 44.81 15.04 -10.62
N ASN A 666 43.71 15.76 -10.81
CA ASN A 666 43.40 17.03 -10.14
C ASN A 666 42.41 16.83 -8.97
N ASP A 667 42.17 15.57 -8.55
CA ASP A 667 41.16 15.19 -7.56
C ASP A 667 39.71 15.59 -7.94
N GLU A 668 39.47 15.85 -9.23
CA GLU A 668 38.14 16.13 -9.75
C GLU A 668 37.37 14.81 -9.96
N LEU A 669 36.12 14.78 -9.50
CA LEU A 669 35.23 13.63 -9.68
C LEU A 669 34.82 13.51 -11.15
N VAL A 670 35.22 12.41 -11.80
CA VAL A 670 34.91 12.15 -13.22
C VAL A 670 33.74 11.17 -13.38
N ALA A 671 33.60 10.20 -12.47
CA ALA A 671 32.48 9.28 -12.47
C ALA A 671 32.07 8.88 -11.05
N SER A 672 30.78 8.66 -10.85
CA SER A 672 30.23 8.28 -9.55
C SER A 672 29.03 7.36 -9.70
N TYR A 673 29.00 6.28 -8.92
CA TYR A 673 27.98 5.24 -8.99
C TYR A 673 28.01 4.37 -7.73
N ASP A 674 26.97 3.58 -7.53
CA ASP A 674 26.98 2.49 -6.55
C ASP A 674 27.06 1.14 -7.27
N ILE A 675 27.72 0.14 -6.67
CA ILE A 675 27.67 -1.26 -7.13
C ILE A 675 27.02 -2.15 -6.09
N LEU A 676 26.24 -3.13 -6.54
CA LEU A 676 25.58 -4.12 -5.70
C LEU A 676 26.28 -5.47 -5.85
N THR A 677 26.83 -5.95 -4.74
CA THR A 677 27.57 -7.21 -4.69
C THR A 677 26.88 -8.20 -3.77
N LEU A 678 26.78 -9.44 -4.21
CA LEU A 678 26.39 -10.57 -3.37
C LEU A 678 27.67 -11.09 -2.70
N VAL A 679 27.67 -11.13 -1.37
CA VAL A 679 28.82 -11.51 -0.55
C VAL A 679 28.44 -12.67 0.36
N SER A 680 29.30 -13.70 0.41
CA SER A 680 29.11 -14.84 1.28
C SER A 680 29.29 -14.47 2.75
N LYS A 681 28.47 -15.10 3.58
CA LYS A 681 28.62 -15.12 5.04
C LYS A 681 29.61 -16.22 5.42
N ARG A 682 30.25 -16.09 6.58
CA ARG A 682 31.01 -17.20 7.17
C ARG A 682 30.08 -18.38 7.49
N GLU A 683 30.63 -19.58 7.39
CA GLU A 683 29.96 -20.83 7.81
C GLU A 683 29.70 -20.87 9.33
#